data_AF-A0A0D3II01-F1
#
_entry.id   AF-A0A0D3II01-F1
#
_cell.length_a   1.000
_cell.length_b   1.000
_cell.length_c   1.000
_cell.angle_alpha   90.00
_cell.angle_beta   90.00
_cell.angle_gamma   90.00
#
_symmetry.space_group_name_H-M   'P 1'
#
loop_
_entity.id
_entity.type
_entity.pdbx_description
1 polymer ?
#
loop_
_entity_poly.entity_id
_entity_poly.type
_entity_poly.pdbx_seq_one_letter_code
_entity_poly.pdbx_strand_id
1 'polypeptide(L)'
;MLSLLLPALASVNVNLAILTYQSDARFTSAETCVAEWVNGTCWLAEPMQAVVAAALTAVTDFNARDAVALPVLGSLGACDKQLQFRLLDSGGTAAKSVRALGDLSGTDVVIGAVRSTVTATTAAITGALDIPQISYWSTSTDLRDPILFPRFMRTIPSSLAPASDLCSFWKDELGLSTVAVLYMQTTYGRAYEEAAKDACLGLGLTFLSRDIPDFFEGSSSQQSIRSAVASLSESGAKAVLVLASKPVLEFIVEVALDTGLLRAGVSWVFADSVVPEQLDDLSEKARAALNGSLSIKAVGATDGNLQWTKFANERWATLEPGDFNPSLPADWQIRGDFFSTVDPHTSTVLRNGGAFAYDAIIAAGLLACEVAPMGKVPASFGTQFWASKKSLSFDGLTGRVQFDEKGDRGNANVLLFNLRDQGGFSEKRVAQFNNGTCTWDGGSRESSGVIFNLGNNGLPPYLLVIIGVLASVGLMLCLCCLPVGRLVPPLSRIAASHGTNPWTLLRRRISRANKEPAEGPPDIERRPFVEQRLWASVLEQRLWGTAAREAAQLRAYLHVTRNTTPFIEACVEKLLSRGGTAACTQRSCNDDGCEASPDLEAPRLLRTISAPLVEQSRATLKMRDLLRFCLNEQGAGGRQLWEEWKIALCDLRSKERHRDASVHRDSASRQALRSLLDPRARGSSEAEPISVHESEPISVHEFASLLLSPCNSAIEQRSATEDATEPLTSYWIASSHNSFLEGDQLTSAVSADMYRRLLLSGTRCLEIDCWDPTTFGRWCGQGPRVTHRMPGGVSLLCGSVAFGEVVAAIAEHAFTSSPLPVILSIEMHCSAKQQKKIAKELVNTLGDLLSRSEHAASTPLRDLHRKASRCG
;
A
#
# COMPACT_ATOMS: atom_id res chain seq x y z
N MET A 1 -48.81 -41.43 0.18
CA MET A 1 -48.10 -41.32 1.47
C MET A 1 -46.62 -41.73 1.34
N LEU A 2 -45.86 -41.10 0.42
CA LEU A 2 -44.41 -41.35 0.29
C LEU A 2 -43.59 -40.03 0.27
N SER A 3 -44.22 -38.95 0.75
CA SER A 3 -43.75 -37.56 0.69
C SER A 3 -43.60 -36.93 2.08
N LEU A 4 -43.48 -37.77 3.12
CA LEU A 4 -43.44 -37.38 4.54
C LEU A 4 -42.26 -38.03 5.29
N LEU A 5 -41.30 -38.62 4.56
CA LEU A 5 -40.11 -39.30 5.11
C LEU A 5 -38.83 -38.95 4.32
N LEU A 6 -38.72 -37.71 3.86
CA LEU A 6 -37.41 -37.06 3.84
C LEU A 6 -37.11 -36.66 5.30
N PRO A 7 -35.98 -37.07 5.89
CA PRO A 7 -35.59 -36.51 7.17
C PRO A 7 -35.37 -35.00 7.00
N ALA A 8 -35.68 -34.23 8.03
CA ALA A 8 -35.17 -32.87 8.15
C ALA A 8 -33.65 -32.94 8.35
N LEU A 9 -32.91 -33.05 7.24
CA LEU A 9 -31.47 -32.82 7.22
C LEU A 9 -31.25 -31.43 7.78
N ALA A 10 -30.63 -31.37 8.97
CA ALA A 10 -30.34 -30.11 9.62
C ALA A 10 -29.45 -29.29 8.69
N SER A 11 -30.02 -28.24 8.09
CA SER A 11 -29.39 -27.46 7.03
C SER A 11 -28.04 -26.96 7.50
N VAL A 12 -26.99 -27.31 6.76
CA VAL A 12 -25.63 -27.00 7.21
C VAL A 12 -25.27 -25.60 6.76
N ASN A 13 -25.11 -24.73 7.76
CA ASN A 13 -24.87 -23.32 7.54
C ASN A 13 -23.44 -23.08 7.02
N VAL A 14 -23.31 -22.23 6.01
CA VAL A 14 -22.08 -21.55 5.63
C VAL A 14 -22.15 -20.16 6.22
N ASN A 15 -21.19 -19.81 7.07
CA ASN A 15 -21.23 -18.62 7.91
C ASN A 15 -20.45 -17.49 7.22
N LEU A 16 -21.18 -16.59 6.58
CA LEU A 16 -20.63 -15.43 5.88
C LEU A 16 -20.34 -14.28 6.85
N ALA A 17 -19.16 -13.68 6.77
CA ALA A 17 -18.92 -12.35 7.31
C ALA A 17 -19.03 -11.32 6.18
N ILE A 18 -20.16 -10.60 6.10
CA ILE A 18 -20.44 -9.66 5.01
C ILE A 18 -19.98 -8.27 5.45
N LEU A 19 -18.79 -7.87 5.01
CA LEU A 19 -18.09 -6.66 5.41
C LEU A 19 -18.40 -5.52 4.43
N THR A 20 -19.47 -4.79 4.72
CA THR A 20 -20.02 -3.71 3.88
C THR A 20 -19.48 -2.33 4.30
N TYR A 21 -19.86 -1.28 3.59
CA TYR A 21 -19.38 0.09 3.81
C TYR A 21 -20.57 0.99 4.19
N GLN A 22 -20.95 0.93 5.47
CA GLN A 22 -22.17 1.58 6.00
C GLN A 22 -21.83 2.95 6.59
N SER A 23 -20.65 3.10 7.18
CA SER A 23 -20.10 4.38 7.63
C SER A 23 -18.72 4.65 7.05
N ASP A 24 -18.26 5.89 7.12
CA ASP A 24 -16.88 6.26 6.80
C ASP A 24 -16.19 6.86 8.04
N ALA A 25 -15.42 6.03 8.74
CA ALA A 25 -14.70 6.36 9.96
C ALA A 25 -13.45 7.24 9.72
N ARG A 26 -13.24 7.72 8.49
CA ARG A 26 -12.26 8.79 8.19
C ARG A 26 -12.78 10.17 8.60
N PHE A 27 -14.10 10.34 8.70
CA PHE A 27 -14.71 11.58 9.18
C PHE A 27 -14.97 11.48 10.68
N THR A 28 -14.40 12.41 11.44
CA THR A 28 -14.44 12.39 12.92
C THR A 28 -15.28 13.52 13.51
N SER A 29 -15.98 14.29 12.67
CA SER A 29 -16.88 15.37 13.12
C SER A 29 -18.05 15.59 12.15
N ALA A 30 -19.09 16.29 12.61
CA ALA A 30 -20.26 16.62 11.80
C ALA A 30 -19.92 17.52 10.61
N GLU A 31 -18.97 18.45 10.80
CA GLU A 31 -18.54 19.43 9.80
C GLU A 31 -17.66 18.82 8.70
N THR A 32 -17.08 17.64 8.95
CA THR A 32 -16.23 16.91 8.00
C THR A 32 -16.97 15.77 7.29
N CYS A 33 -18.09 15.30 7.85
CA CYS A 33 -18.88 14.22 7.28
C CYS A 33 -19.53 14.63 5.95
N VAL A 34 -19.24 13.87 4.88
CA VAL A 34 -19.82 14.08 3.53
C VAL A 34 -21.18 13.38 3.33
N ALA A 35 -21.82 12.96 4.43
CA ALA A 35 -23.04 12.16 4.47
C ALA A 35 -23.80 12.46 5.78
N GLU A 36 -24.54 11.50 6.36
CA GLU A 36 -25.36 11.76 7.55
C GLU A 36 -24.60 11.52 8.87
N TRP A 37 -24.48 12.54 9.71
CA TRP A 37 -23.78 12.44 10.99
C TRP A 37 -24.74 12.14 12.14
N VAL A 38 -24.74 10.89 12.62
CA VAL A 38 -25.60 10.42 13.72
C VAL A 38 -24.76 9.77 14.81
N ASN A 39 -24.99 10.15 16.08
CA ASN A 39 -24.36 9.55 17.27
C ASN A 39 -22.83 9.40 17.22
N GLY A 40 -22.13 10.32 16.54
CA GLY A 40 -20.67 10.30 16.41
C GLY A 40 -20.14 9.45 15.24
N THR A 41 -21.01 9.00 14.34
CA THR A 41 -20.67 8.21 13.15
C THR A 41 -21.16 8.92 11.88
N CYS A 42 -20.31 8.95 10.84
CA CYS A 42 -20.66 9.44 9.52
C CYS A 42 -21.24 8.29 8.67
N TRP A 43 -22.56 8.18 8.61
CA TRP A 43 -23.28 7.12 7.90
C TRP A 43 -23.50 7.45 6.42
N LEU A 44 -23.24 6.47 5.55
CA LEU A 44 -23.43 6.53 4.12
C LEU A 44 -24.85 6.04 3.80
N ALA A 45 -25.78 6.95 3.50
CA ALA A 45 -27.20 6.65 3.42
C ALA A 45 -27.61 5.88 2.12
N GLU A 46 -28.71 6.30 1.49
CA GLU A 46 -29.46 5.61 0.43
C GLU A 46 -28.64 4.85 -0.64
N PRO A 47 -27.54 5.40 -1.22
CA PRO A 47 -26.77 4.68 -2.23
C PRO A 47 -26.10 3.41 -1.70
N MET A 48 -25.60 3.41 -0.46
CA MET A 48 -24.97 2.23 0.15
C MET A 48 -25.99 1.27 0.76
N GLN A 49 -27.15 1.78 1.20
CA GLN A 49 -28.27 0.92 1.60
C GLN A 49 -28.72 0.02 0.44
N ALA A 50 -28.70 0.51 -0.81
CA ALA A 50 -29.04 -0.30 -1.99
C ALA A 50 -28.07 -1.48 -2.23
N VAL A 51 -26.79 -1.28 -1.91
CA VAL A 51 -25.75 -2.30 -2.01
C VAL A 51 -25.96 -3.38 -0.94
N VAL A 52 -26.30 -2.97 0.29
CA VAL A 52 -26.59 -3.91 1.39
C VAL A 52 -27.90 -4.66 1.16
N ALA A 53 -28.95 -4.00 0.67
CA ALA A 53 -30.19 -4.64 0.27
C ALA A 53 -29.94 -5.76 -0.75
N ALA A 54 -29.29 -5.45 -1.88
CA ALA A 54 -28.98 -6.46 -2.91
C ALA A 54 -28.09 -7.61 -2.38
N ALA A 55 -27.10 -7.30 -1.53
CA ALA A 55 -26.28 -8.34 -0.89
C ALA A 55 -27.11 -9.28 -0.01
N LEU A 56 -28.03 -8.76 0.80
CA LEU A 56 -28.90 -9.57 1.65
C LEU A 56 -30.00 -10.30 0.85
N THR A 57 -30.48 -9.72 -0.26
CA THR A 57 -31.38 -10.41 -1.20
C THR A 57 -30.70 -11.65 -1.80
N ALA A 58 -29.40 -11.61 -2.11
CA ALA A 58 -28.67 -12.80 -2.57
C ALA A 58 -28.64 -13.92 -1.53
N VAL A 59 -28.56 -13.58 -0.23
CA VAL A 59 -28.66 -14.57 0.86
C VAL A 59 -30.06 -15.20 0.88
N THR A 60 -31.12 -14.39 0.81
CA THR A 60 -32.50 -14.91 0.83
C THR A 60 -32.85 -15.72 -0.42
N ASP A 61 -32.44 -15.25 -1.60
CA ASP A 61 -32.69 -15.92 -2.89
C ASP A 61 -31.95 -17.27 -2.94
N PHE A 62 -30.68 -17.31 -2.53
CA PHE A 62 -29.93 -18.57 -2.44
C PHE A 62 -30.59 -19.54 -1.46
N ASN A 63 -30.99 -19.07 -0.27
CA ASN A 63 -31.58 -19.90 0.77
C ASN A 63 -32.94 -20.48 0.37
N ALA A 64 -33.81 -19.65 -0.23
CA ALA A 64 -35.10 -20.05 -0.76
C ALA A 64 -35.02 -20.86 -2.07
N ARG A 65 -33.83 -20.92 -2.70
CA ARG A 65 -33.61 -21.44 -4.06
C ARG A 65 -34.43 -20.68 -5.11
N ASP A 66 -34.59 -19.38 -4.92
CA ASP A 66 -35.36 -18.51 -5.82
C ASP A 66 -34.71 -18.44 -7.20
N ALA A 67 -35.43 -18.94 -8.20
CA ALA A 67 -34.97 -19.05 -9.58
C ALA A 67 -35.50 -17.91 -10.49
N VAL A 68 -36.18 -16.89 -9.94
CA VAL A 68 -36.70 -15.74 -10.70
C VAL A 68 -35.56 -15.04 -11.42
N ALA A 69 -34.65 -14.40 -10.66
CA ALA A 69 -33.52 -13.67 -11.22
C ALA A 69 -32.42 -14.60 -11.77
N LEU A 70 -32.03 -15.64 -11.00
CA LEU A 70 -30.93 -16.54 -11.33
C LEU A 70 -31.40 -18.01 -11.43
N PRO A 71 -31.71 -18.52 -12.63
CA PRO A 71 -32.17 -19.89 -12.84
C PRO A 71 -31.24 -21.01 -12.31
N VAL A 72 -29.96 -20.71 -12.08
CA VAL A 72 -28.99 -21.65 -11.49
C VAL A 72 -29.38 -22.05 -10.06
N LEU A 73 -30.05 -21.18 -9.29
CA LEU A 73 -30.42 -21.48 -7.90
C LEU A 73 -31.46 -22.61 -7.81
N GLY A 74 -32.36 -22.70 -8.80
CA GLY A 74 -33.33 -23.79 -8.93
C GLY A 74 -32.72 -25.16 -9.26
N SER A 75 -31.44 -25.23 -9.65
CA SER A 75 -30.77 -26.51 -9.93
C SER A 75 -30.09 -27.14 -8.69
N LEU A 76 -29.97 -26.40 -7.58
CA LEU A 76 -29.25 -26.80 -6.36
C LEU A 76 -30.02 -27.80 -5.47
N GLY A 77 -30.91 -28.61 -6.04
CA GLY A 77 -31.73 -29.59 -5.32
C GLY A 77 -30.95 -30.74 -4.66
N ALA A 78 -29.66 -30.89 -4.99
CA ALA A 78 -28.74 -31.85 -4.38
C ALA A 78 -27.77 -31.22 -3.36
N CYS A 79 -28.00 -29.96 -2.95
CA CYS A 79 -27.15 -29.24 -1.99
C CYS A 79 -27.93 -28.84 -0.73
N ASP A 80 -27.46 -29.24 0.45
CA ASP A 80 -28.09 -28.93 1.75
C ASP A 80 -27.68 -27.58 2.37
N LYS A 81 -26.79 -26.84 1.69
CA LYS A 81 -26.21 -25.60 2.22
C LYS A 81 -27.21 -24.44 2.27
N GLN A 82 -27.17 -23.74 3.39
CA GLN A 82 -27.85 -22.48 3.64
C GLN A 82 -26.79 -21.45 4.07
N LEU A 83 -26.97 -20.20 3.67
CA LEU A 83 -26.11 -19.09 4.02
C LEU A 83 -26.64 -18.43 5.29
N GLN A 84 -25.83 -18.41 6.35
CA GLN A 84 -26.02 -17.52 7.49
C GLN A 84 -25.02 -16.37 7.39
N PHE A 85 -25.34 -15.21 7.97
CA PHE A 85 -24.48 -14.03 7.85
C PHE A 85 -24.32 -13.26 9.16
N ARG A 86 -23.12 -12.70 9.34
CA ARG A 86 -22.87 -11.52 10.18
C ARG A 86 -22.72 -10.34 9.23
N LEU A 87 -23.60 -9.34 9.32
CA LEU A 87 -23.42 -8.07 8.61
C LEU A 87 -22.49 -7.18 9.44
N LEU A 88 -21.41 -6.68 8.81
CA LEU A 88 -20.33 -5.96 9.48
C LEU A 88 -20.04 -4.66 8.74
N ASP A 89 -19.78 -3.57 9.46
CA ASP A 89 -19.40 -2.29 8.87
C ASP A 89 -17.88 -2.08 8.89
N SER A 90 -17.29 -2.01 7.70
CA SER A 90 -15.88 -1.70 7.48
C SER A 90 -15.45 -0.32 7.97
N GLY A 91 -16.38 0.65 8.04
CA GLY A 91 -16.03 2.04 8.32
C GLY A 91 -15.06 2.66 7.31
N GLY A 92 -14.87 2.06 6.12
CA GLY A 92 -13.90 2.51 5.12
C GLY A 92 -12.42 2.40 5.51
N THR A 93 -12.08 1.79 6.65
CA THR A 93 -10.72 1.77 7.21
C THR A 93 -10.28 0.38 7.65
N ALA A 94 -9.00 0.06 7.46
CA ALA A 94 -8.45 -1.24 7.85
C ALA A 94 -8.62 -1.51 9.36
N ALA A 95 -8.38 -0.50 10.20
CA ALA A 95 -8.50 -0.63 11.66
C ALA A 95 -9.93 -0.97 12.12
N LYS A 96 -10.97 -0.30 11.57
CA LYS A 96 -12.37 -0.64 11.90
C LYS A 96 -12.77 -1.98 11.28
N SER A 97 -12.36 -2.29 10.05
CA SER A 97 -12.62 -3.59 9.42
C SER A 97 -12.07 -4.78 10.20
N VAL A 98 -10.80 -4.75 10.63
CA VAL A 98 -10.22 -5.83 11.43
C VAL A 98 -10.93 -5.95 12.78
N ARG A 99 -11.26 -4.82 13.41
CA ARG A 99 -12.04 -4.77 14.67
C ARG A 99 -13.47 -5.29 14.51
N ALA A 100 -14.08 -5.13 13.32
CA ALA A 100 -15.43 -5.58 13.01
C ALA A 100 -15.51 -7.07 12.63
N LEU A 101 -14.52 -7.60 11.89
CA LEU A 101 -14.35 -9.04 11.70
C LEU A 101 -14.21 -9.73 13.06
N GLY A 102 -13.35 -9.17 13.93
CA GLY A 102 -13.22 -9.57 15.32
C GLY A 102 -12.66 -10.98 15.45
N ASP A 103 -13.38 -11.84 16.18
CA ASP A 103 -13.13 -13.28 16.09
C ASP A 103 -13.70 -13.84 14.78
N LEU A 104 -12.87 -14.62 14.09
CA LEU A 104 -13.20 -15.33 12.86
C LEU A 104 -13.50 -16.82 13.10
N SER A 105 -13.48 -17.30 14.35
CA SER A 105 -13.95 -18.63 14.68
C SER A 105 -15.41 -18.82 14.24
N GLY A 106 -15.67 -19.87 13.45
CA GLY A 106 -16.98 -20.08 12.84
C GLY A 106 -17.37 -19.11 11.72
N THR A 107 -16.41 -18.48 11.02
CA THR A 107 -16.65 -17.82 9.73
C THR A 107 -16.01 -18.62 8.61
N ASP A 108 -16.83 -19.03 7.64
CA ASP A 108 -16.42 -19.92 6.55
C ASP A 108 -16.02 -19.15 5.28
N VAL A 109 -16.58 -17.96 5.05
CA VAL A 109 -16.27 -17.06 3.92
C VAL A 109 -16.42 -15.60 4.35
N VAL A 110 -15.56 -14.71 3.88
CA VAL A 110 -15.72 -13.25 3.99
C VAL A 110 -16.18 -12.66 2.66
N ILE A 111 -17.15 -11.75 2.69
CA ILE A 111 -17.61 -11.00 1.52
C ILE A 111 -17.20 -9.53 1.72
N GLY A 112 -16.55 -8.94 0.71
CA GLY A 112 -15.96 -7.60 0.77
C GLY A 112 -14.42 -7.62 0.87
N ALA A 113 -13.75 -6.56 1.32
CA ALA A 113 -14.31 -5.23 1.56
C ALA A 113 -14.51 -4.45 0.25
N VAL A 114 -15.03 -3.22 0.36
CA VAL A 114 -15.22 -2.30 -0.78
C VAL A 114 -13.89 -1.68 -1.22
N ARG A 115 -13.17 -1.00 -0.33
CA ARG A 115 -11.93 -0.27 -0.66
C ARG A 115 -10.71 -1.21 -0.76
N SER A 116 -9.94 -1.11 -1.85
CA SER A 116 -8.74 -1.92 -2.09
C SER A 116 -7.71 -1.91 -0.96
N THR A 117 -7.49 -0.77 -0.31
CA THR A 117 -6.58 -0.63 0.85
C THR A 117 -7.04 -1.43 2.08
N VAL A 118 -8.36 -1.51 2.29
CA VAL A 118 -8.98 -2.28 3.36
C VAL A 118 -8.94 -3.77 3.01
N THR A 119 -9.33 -4.11 1.79
CA THR A 119 -9.35 -5.49 1.27
C THR A 119 -7.96 -6.13 1.31
N ALA A 120 -6.89 -5.42 0.98
CA ALA A 120 -5.52 -5.96 1.12
C ALA A 120 -5.22 -6.37 2.57
N THR A 121 -5.66 -5.58 3.56
CA THR A 121 -5.45 -5.92 4.98
C THR A 121 -6.28 -7.12 5.40
N THR A 122 -7.56 -7.19 5.02
CA THR A 122 -8.43 -8.30 5.44
C THR A 122 -8.11 -9.60 4.69
N ALA A 123 -7.74 -9.53 3.40
CA ALA A 123 -7.42 -10.68 2.56
C ALA A 123 -6.15 -11.40 3.02
N ALA A 124 -5.14 -10.66 3.50
CA ALA A 124 -3.94 -11.27 4.11
C ALA A 124 -4.28 -12.03 5.40
N ILE A 125 -5.21 -11.51 6.21
CA ILE A 125 -5.65 -12.15 7.47
C ILE A 125 -6.53 -13.37 7.21
N THR A 126 -7.52 -13.26 6.33
CA THR A 126 -8.45 -14.36 6.00
C THR A 126 -7.74 -15.49 5.26
N GLY A 127 -6.88 -15.15 4.30
CA GLY A 127 -6.03 -16.09 3.58
C GLY A 127 -5.08 -16.88 4.48
N ALA A 128 -4.49 -16.23 5.49
CA ALA A 128 -3.64 -16.89 6.49
C ALA A 128 -4.38 -17.86 7.42
N LEU A 129 -5.72 -17.79 7.46
CA LEU A 129 -6.60 -18.67 8.24
C LEU A 129 -7.33 -19.71 7.38
N ASP A 130 -6.98 -19.85 6.09
CA ASP A 130 -7.69 -20.63 5.08
C ASP A 130 -9.18 -20.27 4.92
N ILE A 131 -9.54 -19.01 5.18
CA ILE A 131 -10.89 -18.45 4.96
C ILE A 131 -10.91 -17.72 3.61
N PRO A 132 -11.73 -18.13 2.62
CA PRO A 132 -11.88 -17.40 1.36
C PRO A 132 -12.47 -16.01 1.56
N GLN A 133 -12.03 -15.06 0.75
CA GLN A 133 -12.59 -13.71 0.72
C GLN A 133 -12.98 -13.31 -0.70
N ILE A 134 -14.25 -12.98 -0.93
CA ILE A 134 -14.75 -12.47 -2.22
C ILE A 134 -15.05 -10.98 -2.12
N SER A 135 -14.22 -10.12 -2.72
CA SER A 135 -14.50 -8.68 -2.84
C SER A 135 -15.45 -8.39 -4.00
N TYR A 136 -16.40 -7.49 -3.77
CA TYR A 136 -17.34 -7.01 -4.79
C TYR A 136 -17.06 -5.57 -5.27
N TRP A 137 -15.96 -4.94 -4.82
CA TRP A 137 -15.62 -3.57 -5.27
C TRP A 137 -14.12 -3.20 -5.27
N SER A 138 -13.21 -4.04 -4.78
CA SER A 138 -11.79 -3.71 -4.79
C SER A 138 -11.15 -4.02 -6.15
N THR A 139 -10.87 -2.98 -6.92
CA THR A 139 -10.39 -3.04 -8.33
C THR A 139 -8.85 -3.07 -8.47
N SER A 140 -8.08 -2.78 -7.41
CA SER A 140 -6.60 -2.73 -7.43
C SER A 140 -5.96 -4.00 -8.00
N THR A 141 -4.91 -3.84 -8.82
CA THR A 141 -4.18 -4.94 -9.43
C THR A 141 -3.27 -5.67 -8.43
N ASP A 142 -2.75 -4.99 -7.38
CA ASP A 142 -1.94 -5.56 -6.29
C ASP A 142 -2.56 -6.84 -5.69
N LEU A 143 -3.89 -6.85 -5.56
CA LEU A 143 -4.68 -7.94 -4.96
C LEU A 143 -4.62 -9.27 -5.73
N ARG A 144 -4.03 -9.30 -6.93
CA ARG A 144 -3.88 -10.50 -7.77
C ARG A 144 -2.74 -11.44 -7.34
N ASP A 145 -1.99 -11.09 -6.29
CA ASP A 145 -0.86 -11.89 -5.81
C ASP A 145 -1.35 -13.02 -4.88
N PRO A 146 -1.28 -14.31 -5.29
CA PRO A 146 -1.77 -15.43 -4.48
C PRO A 146 -0.82 -15.83 -3.35
N ILE A 147 0.37 -15.23 -3.26
CA ILE A 147 1.33 -15.42 -2.16
C ILE A 147 1.01 -14.44 -1.03
N LEU A 148 0.70 -13.18 -1.36
CA LEU A 148 0.32 -12.15 -0.39
C LEU A 148 -1.16 -12.24 0.02
N PHE A 149 -2.03 -12.64 -0.91
CA PHE A 149 -3.49 -12.71 -0.72
C PHE A 149 -4.03 -14.11 -1.10
N PRO A 150 -3.55 -15.20 -0.45
CA PRO A 150 -4.08 -16.53 -0.71
C PRO A 150 -5.59 -16.56 -0.41
N ARG A 151 -6.36 -17.31 -1.22
CA ARG A 151 -7.83 -17.42 -1.15
C ARG A 151 -8.62 -16.14 -1.47
N PHE A 152 -7.97 -15.06 -1.89
CA PHE A 152 -8.67 -13.84 -2.32
C PHE A 152 -9.25 -13.94 -3.73
N MET A 153 -10.52 -13.59 -3.90
CA MET A 153 -11.23 -13.55 -5.18
C MET A 153 -12.04 -12.25 -5.31
N ARG A 154 -12.50 -11.91 -6.52
CA ARG A 154 -13.42 -10.77 -6.71
C ARG A 154 -14.40 -10.93 -7.86
N THR A 155 -15.64 -10.47 -7.64
CA THR A 155 -16.69 -10.39 -8.67
C THR A 155 -16.67 -9.06 -9.43
N ILE A 156 -16.07 -8.00 -8.87
CA ILE A 156 -15.75 -6.82 -9.68
C ILE A 156 -14.53 -7.11 -10.56
N PRO A 157 -14.49 -6.65 -11.82
CA PRO A 157 -13.29 -6.74 -12.63
C PRO A 157 -12.10 -5.95 -12.06
N SER A 158 -10.91 -6.38 -12.43
CA SER A 158 -9.63 -5.71 -12.13
C SER A 158 -9.48 -4.42 -12.94
N SER A 159 -8.82 -3.39 -12.37
CA SER A 159 -8.48 -2.14 -13.07
C SER A 159 -7.68 -2.36 -14.37
N LEU A 160 -7.05 -3.53 -14.53
CA LEU A 160 -6.36 -3.97 -15.75
C LEU A 160 -7.19 -3.75 -17.03
N ALA A 161 -8.49 -4.12 -17.02
CA ALA A 161 -9.32 -4.03 -18.22
C ALA A 161 -9.64 -2.57 -18.60
N PRO A 162 -10.26 -1.74 -17.72
CA PRO A 162 -10.45 -0.31 -18.00
C PRO A 162 -9.16 0.45 -18.35
N ALA A 163 -8.02 0.12 -17.72
CA ALA A 163 -6.74 0.73 -18.04
C ALA A 163 -6.25 0.36 -19.46
N SER A 164 -6.36 -0.91 -19.85
CA SER A 164 -5.98 -1.38 -21.18
C SER A 164 -6.90 -0.82 -22.27
N ASP A 165 -8.22 -0.87 -22.06
CA ASP A 165 -9.22 -0.36 -23.00
C ASP A 165 -9.05 1.16 -23.23
N LEU A 166 -8.71 1.92 -22.18
CA LEU A 166 -8.41 3.35 -22.29
C LEU A 166 -7.16 3.63 -23.14
N CYS A 167 -6.09 2.86 -22.97
CA CYS A 167 -4.88 3.02 -23.76
C CYS A 167 -5.10 2.68 -25.24
N SER A 168 -5.88 1.64 -25.55
CA SER A 168 -6.32 1.33 -26.92
C SER A 168 -7.16 2.47 -27.51
N PHE A 169 -8.15 2.97 -26.76
CA PHE A 169 -9.00 4.09 -27.17
C PHE A 169 -8.20 5.36 -27.49
N TRP A 170 -7.27 5.74 -26.61
CA TRP A 170 -6.42 6.91 -26.84
C TRP A 170 -5.56 6.79 -28.10
N LYS A 171 -5.04 5.59 -28.40
CA LYS A 171 -4.22 5.34 -29.58
C LYS A 171 -5.06 5.28 -30.85
N ASP A 172 -6.02 4.36 -30.91
CA ASP A 172 -6.64 3.91 -32.16
C ASP A 172 -7.89 4.74 -32.53
N GLU A 173 -8.65 5.23 -31.54
CA GLU A 173 -9.87 6.06 -31.77
C GLU A 173 -9.58 7.57 -31.71
N LEU A 174 -8.60 7.99 -30.92
CA LEU A 174 -8.23 9.41 -30.77
C LEU A 174 -6.91 9.79 -31.45
N GLY A 175 -6.09 8.84 -31.93
CA GLY A 175 -4.84 9.12 -32.64
C GLY A 175 -3.76 9.80 -31.78
N LEU A 176 -3.78 9.60 -30.46
CA LEU A 176 -2.87 10.27 -29.53
C LEU A 176 -1.50 9.58 -29.49
N SER A 177 -0.46 10.36 -29.16
CA SER A 177 0.92 9.88 -29.00
C SER A 177 1.52 10.14 -27.62
N THR A 178 0.91 11.02 -26.82
CA THR A 178 1.39 11.38 -25.48
C THR A 178 0.22 11.55 -24.53
N VAL A 179 0.20 10.74 -23.48
CA VAL A 179 -0.90 10.61 -22.51
C VAL A 179 -0.36 10.67 -21.08
N ALA A 180 -1.19 11.10 -20.14
CA ALA A 180 -0.80 11.30 -18.74
C ALA A 180 -1.77 10.67 -17.74
N VAL A 181 -1.26 10.31 -16.56
CA VAL A 181 -2.05 9.89 -15.39
C VAL A 181 -1.70 10.76 -14.18
N LEU A 182 -2.72 11.29 -13.50
CA LEU A 182 -2.59 12.00 -12.22
C LEU A 182 -3.29 11.18 -11.14
N TYR A 183 -2.55 10.67 -10.13
CA TYR A 183 -3.07 9.62 -9.24
C TYR A 183 -2.75 9.83 -7.75
N MET A 184 -3.71 9.53 -6.87
CA MET A 184 -3.46 9.51 -5.42
C MET A 184 -2.54 8.35 -5.03
N GLN A 185 -1.62 8.58 -4.07
CA GLN A 185 -0.64 7.59 -3.54
C GLN A 185 -1.25 6.39 -2.77
N THR A 186 -2.33 5.79 -3.26
CA THR A 186 -3.04 4.65 -2.67
C THR A 186 -2.75 3.33 -3.40
N THR A 187 -3.08 2.21 -2.74
CA THR A 187 -3.17 0.85 -3.33
C THR A 187 -4.12 0.78 -4.54
N TYR A 188 -5.04 1.73 -4.73
CA TYR A 188 -5.83 1.84 -5.96
C TYR A 188 -5.09 2.67 -7.02
N GLY A 189 -4.67 3.89 -6.68
CA GLY A 189 -4.08 4.84 -7.63
C GLY A 189 -2.75 4.37 -8.23
N ARG A 190 -1.86 3.77 -7.43
CA ARG A 190 -0.61 3.16 -7.94
C ARG A 190 -0.89 1.98 -8.88
N ALA A 191 -1.73 1.05 -8.43
CA ALA A 191 -2.05 -0.17 -9.13
C ALA A 191 -2.72 0.06 -10.49
N TYR A 192 -3.53 1.12 -10.60
CA TYR A 192 -4.15 1.58 -11.84
C TYR A 192 -3.14 2.36 -12.71
N GLU A 193 -2.29 3.22 -12.13
CA GLU A 193 -1.20 3.87 -12.88
C GLU A 193 -0.27 2.85 -13.54
N GLU A 194 0.15 1.82 -12.80
CA GLU A 194 1.02 0.76 -13.32
C GLU A 194 0.33 -0.05 -14.43
N ALA A 195 -0.96 -0.39 -14.25
CA ALA A 195 -1.74 -1.06 -15.28
C ALA A 195 -1.90 -0.21 -16.57
N ALA A 196 -2.15 1.09 -16.43
CA ALA A 196 -2.26 2.02 -17.56
C ALA A 196 -0.91 2.25 -18.24
N LYS A 197 0.17 2.33 -17.46
CA LYS A 197 1.55 2.48 -17.91
C LYS A 197 1.97 1.31 -18.78
N ASP A 198 1.81 0.08 -18.30
CA ASP A 198 2.17 -1.13 -19.04
C ASP A 198 1.38 -1.26 -20.34
N ALA A 199 0.06 -1.03 -20.29
CA ALA A 199 -0.80 -1.09 -21.48
C ALA A 199 -0.46 -0.01 -22.52
N CYS A 200 -0.30 1.25 -22.09
CA CYS A 200 0.01 2.37 -22.98
C CYS A 200 1.42 2.24 -23.57
N LEU A 201 2.43 1.83 -22.79
CA LEU A 201 3.79 1.59 -23.28
C LEU A 201 3.84 0.39 -24.24
N GLY A 202 3.13 -0.71 -23.93
CA GLY A 202 3.00 -1.86 -24.82
C GLY A 202 2.34 -1.53 -26.16
N LEU A 203 1.45 -0.53 -26.19
CA LEU A 203 0.84 0.00 -27.41
C LEU A 203 1.70 1.03 -28.16
N GLY A 204 2.82 1.48 -27.58
CA GLY A 204 3.75 2.45 -28.16
C GLY A 204 3.42 3.92 -27.88
N LEU A 205 2.56 4.21 -26.91
CA LEU A 205 2.26 5.58 -26.47
C LEU A 205 3.38 6.13 -25.57
N THR A 206 3.65 7.44 -25.65
CA THR A 206 4.45 8.12 -24.64
C THR A 206 3.61 8.30 -23.38
N PHE A 207 3.87 7.48 -22.36
CA PHE A 207 3.17 7.52 -21.08
C PHE A 207 3.89 8.41 -20.07
N LEU A 208 3.12 9.16 -19.28
CA LEU A 208 3.60 10.07 -18.24
C LEU A 208 2.73 9.92 -17.00
N SER A 209 3.31 10.07 -15.81
CA SER A 209 2.52 10.04 -14.58
C SER A 209 3.04 10.99 -13.51
N ARG A 210 2.13 11.46 -12.67
CA ARG A 210 2.42 12.20 -11.43
C ARG A 210 1.50 11.75 -10.32
N ASP A 211 2.10 11.52 -9.17
CA ASP A 211 1.40 11.26 -7.93
C ASP A 211 0.85 12.55 -7.29
N ILE A 212 -0.16 12.39 -6.46
CA ILE A 212 -0.66 13.39 -5.52
C ILE A 212 -0.90 12.75 -4.14
N PRO A 213 -0.84 13.52 -3.04
CA PRO A 213 -1.05 12.97 -1.69
C PRO A 213 -2.41 12.29 -1.52
N ASP A 214 -2.46 11.21 -0.73
CA ASP A 214 -3.72 10.57 -0.30
C ASP A 214 -4.53 11.47 0.66
N PHE A 215 -3.85 12.41 1.33
CA PHE A 215 -4.44 13.30 2.33
C PHE A 215 -4.19 14.78 1.98
N PHE A 216 -5.27 15.57 1.91
CA PHE A 216 -5.27 16.95 1.44
C PHE A 216 -5.42 17.94 2.61
N GLU A 217 -4.33 18.12 3.37
CA GLU A 217 -4.22 19.18 4.37
C GLU A 217 -2.94 20.01 4.19
N GLY A 218 -3.02 21.29 4.58
CA GLY A 218 -1.88 22.21 4.62
C GLY A 218 -1.31 22.64 3.27
N SER A 219 -0.43 23.64 3.31
CA SER A 219 0.19 24.21 2.10
C SER A 219 1.13 23.25 1.36
N SER A 220 1.67 22.23 2.03
CA SER A 220 2.57 21.24 1.40
C SER A 220 1.84 20.28 0.44
N SER A 221 0.61 19.86 0.76
CA SER A 221 -0.17 18.99 -0.15
C SER A 221 -0.60 19.79 -1.39
N GLN A 222 -1.11 21.01 -1.16
CA GLN A 222 -1.42 21.99 -2.21
C GLN A 222 -0.22 22.27 -3.14
N GLN A 223 0.97 22.51 -2.59
CA GLN A 223 2.16 22.75 -3.40
C GLN A 223 2.61 21.51 -4.20
N SER A 224 2.43 20.30 -3.64
CA SER A 224 2.72 19.05 -4.35
C SER A 224 1.80 18.89 -5.56
N ILE A 225 0.49 19.11 -5.39
CA ILE A 225 -0.50 19.05 -6.47
C ILE A 225 -0.22 20.13 -7.53
N ARG A 226 0.08 21.38 -7.12
CA ARG A 226 0.49 22.45 -8.05
C ARG A 226 1.70 22.07 -8.89
N SER A 227 2.69 21.42 -8.28
CA SER A 227 3.92 20.98 -8.96
C SER A 227 3.67 19.79 -9.91
N ALA A 228 2.85 18.82 -9.50
CA ALA A 228 2.44 17.69 -10.31
C ALA A 228 1.66 18.12 -11.57
N VAL A 229 0.61 18.93 -11.39
CA VAL A 229 -0.26 19.40 -12.48
C VAL A 229 0.50 20.31 -13.46
N ALA A 230 1.36 21.22 -12.96
CA ALA A 230 2.23 22.03 -13.82
C ALA A 230 3.18 21.16 -14.66
N SER A 231 3.85 20.18 -14.03
CA SER A 231 4.75 19.25 -14.73
C SER A 231 4.04 18.42 -15.82
N LEU A 232 2.74 18.13 -15.66
CA LEU A 232 1.95 17.50 -16.72
C LEU A 232 1.54 18.50 -17.82
N SER A 233 1.23 19.75 -17.48
CA SER A 233 0.86 20.77 -18.48
C SER A 233 1.99 21.06 -19.47
N GLU A 234 3.22 21.19 -18.95
CA GLU A 234 4.46 21.44 -19.69
C GLU A 234 4.88 20.26 -20.58
N SER A 235 4.48 19.03 -20.23
CA SER A 235 4.87 17.81 -20.96
C SER A 235 4.28 17.67 -22.37
N GLY A 236 3.27 18.49 -22.71
CA GLY A 236 2.59 18.44 -24.00
C GLY A 236 1.49 17.37 -24.14
N ALA A 237 1.21 16.60 -23.08
CA ALA A 237 0.19 15.55 -23.02
C ALA A 237 -1.17 15.96 -23.63
N LYS A 238 -1.82 14.99 -24.29
CA LYS A 238 -3.07 15.15 -25.06
C LYS A 238 -4.28 14.44 -24.46
N ALA A 239 -4.06 13.55 -23.50
CA ALA A 239 -5.09 13.09 -22.59
C ALA A 239 -4.55 13.01 -21.16
N VAL A 240 -5.45 13.14 -20.18
CA VAL A 240 -5.16 13.00 -18.75
C VAL A 240 -6.22 12.09 -18.13
N LEU A 241 -5.79 10.97 -17.55
CA LEU A 241 -6.61 10.18 -16.62
C LEU A 241 -6.40 10.73 -15.20
N VAL A 242 -7.50 11.00 -14.49
CA VAL A 242 -7.48 11.52 -13.12
C VAL A 242 -8.03 10.48 -12.14
N LEU A 243 -7.15 9.95 -11.31
CA LEU A 243 -7.42 8.97 -10.26
C LEU A 243 -7.40 9.66 -8.89
N ALA A 244 -8.42 10.49 -8.66
CA ALA A 244 -8.58 11.35 -7.50
C ALA A 244 -9.85 11.00 -6.69
N SER A 245 -10.05 11.70 -5.57
CA SER A 245 -11.26 11.60 -4.73
C SER A 245 -11.82 12.98 -4.40
N LYS A 246 -13.10 13.06 -4.02
CA LYS A 246 -13.84 14.31 -3.79
C LYS A 246 -13.05 15.42 -3.05
N PRO A 247 -12.39 15.18 -1.90
CA PRO A 247 -11.77 16.26 -1.11
C PRO A 247 -10.60 16.99 -1.78
N VAL A 248 -10.02 16.43 -2.85
CA VAL A 248 -8.89 17.01 -3.59
C VAL A 248 -9.24 17.38 -5.04
N LEU A 249 -10.40 16.93 -5.53
CA LEU A 249 -10.82 17.04 -6.93
C LEU A 249 -10.98 18.49 -7.39
N GLU A 250 -11.63 19.34 -6.58
CA GLU A 250 -11.80 20.77 -6.89
C GLU A 250 -10.46 21.46 -7.12
N PHE A 251 -9.54 21.33 -6.16
CA PHE A 251 -8.22 21.95 -6.22
C PHE A 251 -7.38 21.46 -7.40
N ILE A 252 -7.49 20.19 -7.80
CA ILE A 252 -6.87 19.67 -9.03
C ILE A 252 -7.40 20.40 -10.25
N VAL A 253 -8.71 20.59 -10.36
CA VAL A 253 -9.37 21.19 -11.53
C VAL A 253 -9.08 22.69 -11.61
N GLU A 254 -9.08 23.43 -10.49
CA GLU A 254 -8.64 24.83 -10.45
C GLU A 254 -7.19 24.99 -10.93
N VAL A 255 -6.27 24.23 -10.34
CA VAL A 255 -4.86 24.24 -10.70
C VAL A 255 -4.65 23.84 -12.17
N ALA A 256 -5.45 22.89 -12.68
CA ALA A 256 -5.40 22.48 -14.08
C ALA A 256 -5.91 23.56 -15.04
N LEU A 257 -6.86 24.40 -14.64
CA LEU A 257 -7.26 25.57 -15.43
C LEU A 257 -6.16 26.63 -15.45
N ASP A 258 -5.59 26.95 -14.29
CA ASP A 258 -4.60 28.02 -14.16
C ASP A 258 -3.25 27.68 -14.80
N THR A 259 -2.81 26.41 -14.70
CA THR A 259 -1.64 25.88 -15.43
C THR A 259 -1.96 25.52 -16.89
N GLY A 260 -3.23 25.57 -17.28
CA GLY A 260 -3.71 25.20 -18.61
C GLY A 260 -3.59 23.72 -18.97
N LEU A 261 -3.51 22.78 -18.01
CA LEU A 261 -3.64 21.35 -18.28
C LEU A 261 -5.08 20.99 -18.72
N LEU A 262 -6.08 21.65 -18.14
CA LEU A 262 -7.47 21.60 -18.59
C LEU A 262 -7.68 22.68 -19.67
N ARG A 263 -7.39 22.30 -20.92
CA ARG A 263 -7.42 23.17 -22.11
C ARG A 263 -8.07 22.47 -23.29
N ALA A 264 -8.57 23.24 -24.25
CA ALA A 264 -9.16 22.70 -25.48
C ALA A 264 -8.13 21.86 -26.26
N GLY A 265 -8.51 20.64 -26.64
CA GLY A 265 -7.60 19.68 -27.30
C GLY A 265 -6.70 18.88 -26.35
N VAL A 266 -7.01 18.85 -25.05
CA VAL A 266 -6.53 17.82 -24.10
C VAL A 266 -7.75 17.10 -23.55
N SER A 267 -7.87 15.79 -23.81
CA SER A 267 -8.99 14.97 -23.35
C SER A 267 -8.86 14.66 -21.85
N TRP A 268 -9.86 15.04 -21.06
CA TRP A 268 -9.93 14.69 -19.64
C TRP A 268 -10.77 13.43 -19.43
N VAL A 269 -10.25 12.49 -18.63
CA VAL A 269 -10.84 11.18 -18.37
C VAL A 269 -10.82 10.89 -16.87
N PHE A 270 -11.92 10.38 -16.33
CA PHE A 270 -12.04 9.90 -14.95
C PHE A 270 -12.24 8.37 -14.92
N ALA A 271 -11.94 7.77 -13.77
CA ALA A 271 -12.20 6.35 -13.49
C ALA A 271 -13.30 6.18 -12.43
N ASP A 272 -13.49 4.96 -11.94
CA ASP A 272 -14.45 4.55 -10.90
C ASP A 272 -14.27 5.27 -9.53
N SER A 273 -13.21 6.06 -9.33
CA SER A 273 -13.01 6.86 -8.11
C SER A 273 -13.74 8.21 -8.08
N VAL A 274 -14.29 8.67 -9.20
CA VAL A 274 -15.06 9.93 -9.31
C VAL A 274 -16.45 9.61 -9.87
N VAL A 275 -17.49 10.16 -9.24
CA VAL A 275 -18.89 10.05 -9.71
C VAL A 275 -19.45 11.43 -10.09
N PRO A 276 -20.41 11.52 -11.03
CA PRO A 276 -20.81 12.79 -11.65
C PRO A 276 -21.25 13.87 -10.64
N GLU A 277 -21.92 13.46 -9.58
CA GLU A 277 -22.45 14.33 -8.52
C GLU A 277 -21.34 15.04 -7.75
N GLN A 278 -20.10 14.53 -7.78
CA GLN A 278 -18.92 15.19 -7.20
C GLN A 278 -18.38 16.35 -8.07
N LEU A 279 -18.85 16.45 -9.31
CA LEU A 279 -18.50 17.54 -10.24
C LEU A 279 -19.47 18.72 -10.14
N ASP A 280 -20.65 18.51 -9.54
CA ASP A 280 -21.66 19.56 -9.38
C ASP A 280 -21.30 20.60 -8.32
N ASP A 281 -20.55 20.20 -7.29
CA ASP A 281 -20.02 21.10 -6.25
C ASP A 281 -18.95 22.09 -6.78
N LEU A 282 -18.43 21.87 -8.00
CA LEU A 282 -17.37 22.67 -8.58
C LEU A 282 -17.86 24.05 -9.06
N SER A 283 -16.97 25.04 -9.07
CA SER A 283 -17.26 26.36 -9.63
C SER A 283 -17.75 26.31 -11.10
N GLU A 284 -18.61 27.26 -11.50
CA GLU A 284 -19.18 27.33 -12.85
C GLU A 284 -18.11 27.27 -13.96
N LYS A 285 -16.96 27.94 -13.77
CA LYS A 285 -15.78 27.88 -14.65
C LYS A 285 -15.24 26.45 -14.80
N ALA A 286 -15.14 25.71 -13.69
CA ALA A 286 -14.67 24.34 -13.67
C ALA A 286 -15.69 23.37 -14.30
N ARG A 287 -16.98 23.51 -13.96
CA ARG A 287 -18.07 22.74 -14.57
C ARG A 287 -18.12 22.91 -16.09
N ALA A 288 -18.13 24.15 -16.58
CA ALA A 288 -18.13 24.47 -18.00
C ALA A 288 -16.89 23.92 -18.74
N ALA A 289 -15.74 23.88 -18.08
CA ALA A 289 -14.52 23.31 -18.65
C ALA A 289 -14.53 21.77 -18.67
N LEU A 290 -15.11 21.11 -17.67
CA LEU A 290 -15.23 19.66 -17.59
C LEU A 290 -16.41 19.10 -18.40
N ASN A 291 -17.39 19.90 -18.81
CA ASN A 291 -18.51 19.46 -19.65
C ASN A 291 -17.99 18.91 -21.00
N GLY A 292 -18.17 17.61 -21.23
CA GLY A 292 -17.54 16.85 -22.31
C GLY A 292 -16.34 15.99 -21.91
N SER A 293 -15.99 15.90 -20.62
CA SER A 293 -15.00 14.92 -20.15
C SER A 293 -15.50 13.49 -20.33
N LEU A 294 -14.60 12.53 -20.26
CA LEU A 294 -14.92 11.10 -20.34
C LEU A 294 -14.85 10.45 -18.95
N SER A 295 -15.56 9.34 -18.79
CA SER A 295 -15.52 8.45 -17.63
C SER A 295 -15.42 7.02 -18.17
N ILE A 296 -14.43 6.25 -17.73
CA ILE A 296 -14.25 4.85 -18.13
C ILE A 296 -14.22 3.95 -16.90
N LYS A 297 -15.05 2.91 -16.90
CA LYS A 297 -15.17 1.98 -15.78
C LYS A 297 -15.74 0.63 -16.22
N ALA A 298 -15.37 -0.41 -15.49
CA ALA A 298 -16.09 -1.68 -15.55
C ALA A 298 -17.43 -1.52 -14.83
N VAL A 299 -18.53 -1.86 -15.50
CA VAL A 299 -19.87 -1.82 -14.91
C VAL A 299 -20.38 -3.20 -14.53
N GLY A 300 -21.29 -3.24 -13.57
CA GLY A 300 -22.02 -4.44 -13.20
C GLY A 300 -23.14 -4.74 -14.20
N ALA A 301 -24.34 -4.31 -13.83
CA ALA A 301 -25.59 -4.56 -14.54
C ALA A 301 -25.76 -3.72 -15.82
N THR A 302 -25.94 -4.39 -16.96
CA THR A 302 -26.24 -3.79 -18.26
C THR A 302 -27.67 -4.14 -18.70
N ASP A 303 -28.30 -3.29 -19.51
CA ASP A 303 -29.72 -3.45 -19.91
C ASP A 303 -29.94 -4.67 -20.84
N GLY A 304 -28.86 -5.20 -21.43
CA GLY A 304 -28.87 -6.43 -22.22
C GLY A 304 -28.79 -7.71 -21.38
N ASN A 305 -28.55 -7.63 -20.06
CA ASN A 305 -28.50 -8.81 -19.21
C ASN A 305 -29.90 -9.20 -18.70
N LEU A 306 -30.43 -10.31 -19.20
CA LEU A 306 -31.75 -10.83 -18.79
C LEU A 306 -31.88 -11.01 -17.27
N GLN A 307 -30.84 -11.49 -16.59
CA GLN A 307 -30.91 -11.75 -15.14
C GLN A 307 -31.03 -10.46 -14.35
N TRP A 308 -30.35 -9.39 -14.80
CA TRP A 308 -30.54 -8.04 -14.28
C TRP A 308 -31.96 -7.53 -14.54
N THR A 309 -32.45 -7.65 -15.77
CA THR A 309 -33.80 -7.19 -16.14
C THR A 309 -34.87 -7.81 -15.26
N LYS A 310 -34.75 -9.11 -14.95
CA LYS A 310 -35.64 -9.78 -13.99
C LYS A 310 -35.44 -9.31 -12.55
N PHE A 311 -34.20 -9.17 -12.08
CA PHE A 311 -33.94 -8.67 -10.74
C PHE A 311 -34.55 -7.26 -10.55
N ALA A 312 -34.34 -6.36 -11.51
CA ALA A 312 -34.85 -5.00 -11.51
C ALA A 312 -36.39 -4.93 -11.59
N ASN A 313 -37.02 -5.72 -12.46
CA ASN A 313 -38.46 -5.60 -12.74
C ASN A 313 -39.35 -6.53 -11.91
N GLU A 314 -38.85 -7.71 -11.55
CA GLU A 314 -39.64 -8.77 -10.90
C GLU A 314 -39.24 -8.96 -9.43
N ARG A 315 -37.94 -8.89 -9.08
CA ARG A 315 -37.48 -9.16 -7.71
C ARG A 315 -37.45 -7.90 -6.84
N TRP A 316 -36.85 -6.80 -7.29
CA TRP A 316 -36.66 -5.57 -6.50
C TRP A 316 -37.98 -4.99 -5.98
N ALA A 317 -39.03 -5.00 -6.81
CA ALA A 317 -40.38 -4.55 -6.46
C ALA A 317 -41.13 -5.48 -5.48
N THR A 318 -40.51 -6.58 -5.01
CA THR A 318 -41.06 -7.48 -3.97
C THR A 318 -40.31 -7.39 -2.64
N LEU A 319 -39.32 -6.50 -2.53
CA LEU A 319 -38.51 -6.31 -1.34
C LEU A 319 -39.13 -5.24 -0.44
N GLU A 320 -39.23 -5.52 0.85
CA GLU A 320 -39.76 -4.59 1.85
C GLU A 320 -38.67 -4.20 2.86
N PRO A 321 -38.64 -2.97 3.40
CA PRO A 321 -37.63 -2.56 4.38
C PRO A 321 -37.58 -3.47 5.62
N GLY A 322 -38.70 -4.10 5.96
CA GLY A 322 -38.82 -5.09 7.05
C GLY A 322 -37.98 -6.36 6.87
N ASP A 323 -37.61 -6.72 5.63
CA ASP A 323 -36.76 -7.88 5.34
C ASP A 323 -35.30 -7.65 5.79
N PHE A 324 -34.88 -6.38 5.85
CA PHE A 324 -33.48 -5.98 6.07
C PHE A 324 -33.27 -5.30 7.42
N ASN A 325 -34.17 -4.39 7.79
CA ASN A 325 -34.07 -3.53 8.98
C ASN A 325 -33.73 -4.24 10.30
N PRO A 326 -34.25 -5.45 10.61
CA PRO A 326 -33.85 -6.22 11.80
C PRO A 326 -32.36 -6.61 11.85
N SER A 327 -31.64 -6.54 10.73
CA SER A 327 -30.20 -6.82 10.61
C SER A 327 -29.33 -5.57 10.50
N LEU A 328 -29.92 -4.37 10.51
CA LEU A 328 -29.21 -3.09 10.32
C LEU A 328 -29.04 -2.33 11.65
N PRO A 329 -28.04 -1.44 11.77
CA PRO A 329 -27.92 -0.52 12.90
C PRO A 329 -29.17 0.35 13.06
N ALA A 330 -29.56 0.68 14.30
CA ALA A 330 -30.73 1.52 14.59
C ALA A 330 -30.62 2.93 13.98
N ASP A 331 -29.40 3.47 13.88
CA ASP A 331 -29.10 4.76 13.25
C ASP A 331 -28.95 4.66 11.71
N TRP A 332 -29.15 3.49 11.11
CA TRP A 332 -28.92 3.23 9.67
C TRP A 332 -29.98 2.32 9.04
N GLN A 333 -31.25 2.61 9.34
CA GLN A 333 -32.40 1.84 8.84
C GLN A 333 -32.80 2.26 7.42
N ILE A 334 -33.34 1.31 6.63
CA ILE A 334 -33.94 1.56 5.32
C ILE A 334 -35.33 2.20 5.50
N ARG A 335 -35.58 3.27 4.74
CA ARG A 335 -36.83 4.05 4.78
C ARG A 335 -38.01 3.32 4.14
N GLY A 336 -39.23 3.64 4.59
CA GLY A 336 -40.46 2.96 4.19
C GLY A 336 -40.78 2.98 2.69
N ASP A 337 -40.29 3.98 1.97
CA ASP A 337 -40.48 4.19 0.53
C ASP A 337 -39.19 3.93 -0.28
N PHE A 338 -38.21 3.23 0.29
CA PHE A 338 -36.90 2.99 -0.34
C PHE A 338 -37.01 2.23 -1.67
N PHE A 339 -37.68 1.07 -1.68
CA PHE A 339 -37.75 0.21 -2.87
C PHE A 339 -38.64 0.78 -4.00
N SER A 340 -39.45 1.81 -3.70
CA SER A 340 -40.26 2.55 -4.67
C SER A 340 -39.63 3.88 -5.12
N THR A 341 -38.56 4.34 -4.47
CA THR A 341 -37.82 5.56 -4.85
C THR A 341 -36.43 5.28 -5.44
N VAL A 342 -35.75 4.22 -4.99
CA VAL A 342 -34.53 3.71 -5.62
C VAL A 342 -34.91 2.87 -6.85
N ASP A 343 -35.05 3.54 -7.99
CA ASP A 343 -35.22 2.88 -9.29
C ASP A 343 -33.95 2.10 -9.69
N PRO A 344 -34.03 0.78 -9.94
CA PRO A 344 -32.89 0.01 -10.39
C PRO A 344 -32.34 0.44 -11.74
N HIS A 345 -33.16 0.98 -12.65
CA HIS A 345 -32.70 1.29 -14.00
C HIS A 345 -31.77 2.49 -14.04
N THR A 346 -31.96 3.47 -13.14
CA THR A 346 -31.12 4.67 -13.02
C THR A 346 -30.09 4.61 -11.87
N SER A 347 -30.30 3.81 -10.82
CA SER A 347 -29.39 3.76 -9.65
C SER A 347 -28.01 3.18 -9.98
N THR A 348 -27.04 4.04 -10.28
CA THR A 348 -25.66 3.69 -10.63
C THR A 348 -24.96 2.85 -9.54
N VAL A 349 -25.28 3.10 -8.26
CA VAL A 349 -24.66 2.44 -7.11
C VAL A 349 -25.23 1.05 -6.87
N LEU A 350 -26.54 0.84 -7.10
CA LEU A 350 -27.14 -0.50 -7.13
C LEU A 350 -26.64 -1.31 -8.34
N ARG A 351 -26.69 -0.73 -9.54
CA ARG A 351 -26.31 -1.39 -10.80
C ARG A 351 -24.87 -1.87 -10.83
N ASN A 352 -23.95 -1.16 -10.16
CA ASN A 352 -22.56 -1.59 -10.03
C ASN A 352 -22.37 -2.39 -8.74
N GLY A 353 -22.46 -1.73 -7.59
CA GLY A 353 -22.12 -2.30 -6.29
C GLY A 353 -23.04 -3.43 -5.85
N GLY A 354 -24.35 -3.18 -5.84
CA GLY A 354 -25.34 -4.17 -5.42
C GLY A 354 -25.33 -5.41 -6.29
N ALA A 355 -25.21 -5.24 -7.61
CA ALA A 355 -25.12 -6.36 -8.55
C ALA A 355 -23.84 -7.19 -8.37
N PHE A 356 -22.66 -6.57 -8.19
CA PHE A 356 -21.42 -7.32 -7.88
C PHE A 356 -21.47 -7.98 -6.49
N ALA A 357 -22.12 -7.36 -5.50
CA ALA A 357 -22.27 -7.90 -4.14
C ALA A 357 -23.21 -9.11 -4.11
N TYR A 358 -24.32 -9.03 -4.85
CA TYR A 358 -25.24 -10.14 -5.07
C TYR A 358 -24.49 -11.32 -5.70
N ASP A 359 -23.82 -11.09 -6.83
CA ASP A 359 -23.07 -12.13 -7.54
C ASP A 359 -21.91 -12.71 -6.68
N ALA A 360 -21.32 -11.95 -5.75
CA ALA A 360 -20.31 -12.46 -4.81
C ALA A 360 -20.88 -13.46 -3.80
N ILE A 361 -22.06 -13.20 -3.27
CA ILE A 361 -22.75 -14.06 -2.30
C ILE A 361 -23.27 -15.32 -2.99
N ILE A 362 -23.81 -15.19 -4.20
CA ILE A 362 -24.18 -16.35 -5.03
C ILE A 362 -22.95 -17.19 -5.39
N ALA A 363 -21.83 -16.57 -5.78
CA ALA A 363 -20.58 -17.30 -6.04
C ALA A 363 -20.09 -18.08 -4.81
N ALA A 364 -20.16 -17.49 -3.61
CA ALA A 364 -19.81 -18.17 -2.37
C ALA A 364 -20.73 -19.36 -2.06
N GLY A 365 -22.04 -19.21 -2.22
CA GLY A 365 -23.00 -20.31 -2.03
C GLY A 365 -22.83 -21.43 -3.05
N LEU A 366 -22.60 -21.10 -4.32
CA LEU A 366 -22.36 -22.09 -5.38
C LEU A 366 -21.05 -22.87 -5.16
N LEU A 367 -19.95 -22.20 -4.80
CA LEU A 367 -18.69 -22.88 -4.46
C LEU A 367 -18.81 -23.72 -3.19
N ALA A 368 -19.59 -23.28 -2.19
CA ALA A 368 -19.86 -24.11 -1.02
C ALA A 368 -20.64 -25.39 -1.38
N CYS A 369 -21.60 -25.31 -2.32
CA CYS A 369 -22.28 -26.48 -2.86
C CYS A 369 -21.39 -27.39 -3.72
N GLU A 370 -20.39 -26.85 -4.43
CA GLU A 370 -19.42 -27.65 -5.20
C GLU A 370 -18.45 -28.42 -4.29
N VAL A 371 -17.88 -27.73 -3.30
CA VAL A 371 -16.90 -28.28 -2.35
C VAL A 371 -17.54 -29.24 -1.35
N ALA A 372 -18.73 -28.89 -0.83
CA ALA A 372 -19.42 -29.65 0.19
C ALA A 372 -20.94 -29.63 -0.09
N PRO A 373 -21.44 -30.42 -1.06
CA PRO A 373 -22.88 -30.44 -1.37
C PRO A 373 -23.73 -30.87 -0.16
N MET A 374 -23.22 -31.80 0.65
CA MET A 374 -23.92 -32.35 1.83
C MET A 374 -23.03 -32.29 3.08
N GLY A 375 -23.62 -32.13 4.27
CA GLY A 375 -22.92 -32.22 5.55
C GLY A 375 -22.02 -31.01 5.88
N LYS A 376 -21.24 -31.10 6.96
CA LYS A 376 -20.34 -30.01 7.41
C LYS A 376 -19.25 -29.71 6.38
N VAL A 377 -18.92 -28.42 6.22
CA VAL A 377 -17.73 -28.00 5.48
C VAL A 377 -16.47 -28.63 6.10
N PRO A 378 -15.48 -29.05 5.28
CA PRO A 378 -14.26 -29.70 5.79
C PRO A 378 -13.31 -28.67 6.44
N ALA A 379 -12.38 -29.14 7.27
CA ALA A 379 -11.36 -28.26 7.87
C ALA A 379 -10.44 -27.57 6.84
N SER A 380 -10.36 -28.10 5.61
CA SER A 380 -9.66 -27.50 4.46
C SER A 380 -10.64 -26.82 3.49
N PHE A 381 -11.72 -26.22 3.99
CA PHE A 381 -12.80 -25.67 3.15
C PHE A 381 -12.28 -24.60 2.20
N GLY A 382 -11.53 -23.60 2.68
CA GLY A 382 -11.00 -22.55 1.81
C GLY A 382 -9.99 -23.05 0.79
N THR A 383 -9.17 -24.03 1.16
CA THR A 383 -8.26 -24.74 0.25
C THR A 383 -9.00 -25.35 -0.93
N GLN A 384 -10.13 -26.03 -0.68
CA GLN A 384 -10.92 -26.66 -1.74
C GLN A 384 -11.73 -25.63 -2.54
N PHE A 385 -12.32 -24.64 -1.87
CA PHE A 385 -13.05 -23.50 -2.48
C PHE A 385 -12.17 -22.74 -3.49
N TRP A 386 -10.91 -22.48 -3.13
CA TRP A 386 -9.93 -21.83 -4.00
C TRP A 386 -9.49 -22.67 -5.20
N ALA A 387 -9.53 -24.00 -5.08
CA ALA A 387 -9.28 -24.91 -6.20
C ALA A 387 -10.47 -24.94 -7.17
N SER A 388 -11.69 -25.03 -6.64
CA SER A 388 -12.95 -25.04 -7.38
C SER A 388 -13.31 -23.73 -8.11
N LYS A 389 -12.64 -22.60 -7.81
CA LYS A 389 -12.99 -21.30 -8.43
C LYS A 389 -12.98 -21.27 -9.96
N LYS A 390 -12.20 -22.17 -10.61
CA LYS A 390 -12.14 -22.29 -12.08
C LYS A 390 -13.28 -23.15 -12.67
N SER A 391 -13.95 -23.98 -11.88
CA SER A 391 -15.14 -24.73 -12.31
C SER A 391 -16.38 -23.84 -12.30
N LEU A 392 -16.46 -22.89 -11.36
CA LEU A 392 -17.62 -22.02 -11.19
C LEU A 392 -17.82 -21.12 -12.43
N SER A 393 -18.97 -21.30 -13.07
CA SER A 393 -19.42 -20.52 -14.21
C SER A 393 -20.94 -20.41 -14.21
N PHE A 394 -21.47 -19.21 -13.93
CA PHE A 394 -22.91 -18.93 -14.00
C PHE A 394 -23.19 -17.57 -14.65
N ASP A 395 -24.42 -17.36 -15.12
CA ASP A 395 -24.88 -16.06 -15.61
C ASP A 395 -25.64 -15.35 -14.48
N GLY A 396 -25.00 -14.31 -13.90
CA GLY A 396 -25.49 -13.54 -12.75
C GLY A 396 -26.01 -12.15 -13.13
N LEU A 397 -26.22 -11.27 -12.14
CA LEU A 397 -26.76 -9.91 -12.34
C LEU A 397 -25.83 -8.99 -13.14
N THR A 398 -24.53 -9.28 -13.14
CA THR A 398 -23.50 -8.54 -13.88
C THR A 398 -23.07 -9.24 -15.17
N GLY A 399 -23.88 -10.17 -15.67
CA GLY A 399 -23.56 -11.07 -16.78
C GLY A 399 -22.82 -12.32 -16.29
N ARG A 400 -22.06 -12.97 -17.17
CA ARG A 400 -21.32 -14.20 -16.83
C ARG A 400 -20.29 -13.95 -15.72
N VAL A 401 -20.29 -14.79 -14.69
CA VAL A 401 -19.35 -14.79 -13.56
C VAL A 401 -18.46 -16.02 -13.68
N GLN A 402 -17.16 -15.79 -13.86
CA GLN A 402 -16.10 -16.78 -14.00
C GLN A 402 -14.80 -16.20 -13.42
N PHE A 403 -13.95 -17.02 -12.80
CA PHE A 403 -12.70 -16.60 -12.16
C PHE A 403 -11.47 -17.19 -12.84
N ASP A 404 -10.39 -16.40 -12.91
CA ASP A 404 -9.09 -16.84 -13.42
C ASP A 404 -8.29 -17.63 -12.37
N GLU A 405 -7.02 -17.92 -12.66
CA GLU A 405 -6.14 -18.64 -11.72
C GLU A 405 -5.80 -17.85 -10.45
N LYS A 406 -5.82 -16.52 -10.55
CA LYS A 406 -5.50 -15.55 -9.49
C LYS A 406 -6.72 -15.07 -8.69
N GLY A 407 -7.93 -15.49 -9.07
CA GLY A 407 -9.17 -15.07 -8.42
C GLY A 407 -9.76 -13.76 -8.97
N ASP A 408 -9.15 -13.19 -10.01
CA ASP A 408 -9.71 -12.07 -10.76
C ASP A 408 -10.86 -12.57 -11.63
N ARG A 409 -11.87 -11.73 -11.85
CA ARG A 409 -12.96 -12.05 -12.78
C ARG A 409 -12.46 -12.07 -14.22
N GLY A 410 -12.77 -13.14 -14.94
CA GLY A 410 -12.30 -13.39 -16.31
C GLY A 410 -12.93 -12.53 -17.41
N ASN A 411 -13.91 -11.68 -17.10
CA ASN A 411 -14.57 -10.77 -18.03
C ASN A 411 -14.89 -9.41 -17.38
N ALA A 412 -15.04 -8.38 -18.21
CA ALA A 412 -15.35 -7.03 -17.77
C ALA A 412 -16.30 -6.33 -18.76
N ASN A 413 -17.41 -5.78 -18.28
CA ASN A 413 -18.27 -4.90 -19.07
C ASN A 413 -17.69 -3.48 -19.01
N VAL A 414 -16.62 -3.19 -19.76
CA VAL A 414 -16.01 -1.85 -19.72
C VAL A 414 -16.78 -0.90 -20.64
N LEU A 415 -17.26 0.21 -20.08
CA LEU A 415 -18.05 1.21 -20.80
C LEU A 415 -17.37 2.58 -20.76
N LEU A 416 -17.52 3.31 -21.86
CA LEU A 416 -17.13 4.71 -21.98
C LEU A 416 -18.36 5.60 -21.86
N PHE A 417 -18.35 6.46 -20.85
CA PHE A 417 -19.32 7.50 -20.61
C PHE A 417 -18.73 8.86 -20.95
N ASN A 418 -19.61 9.80 -21.28
CA ASN A 418 -19.28 11.19 -21.54
C ASN A 418 -20.10 12.06 -20.60
N LEU A 419 -19.38 12.82 -19.77
CA LEU A 419 -19.89 13.61 -18.66
C LEU A 419 -20.50 14.90 -19.19
N ARG A 420 -21.80 15.10 -18.93
CA ARG A 420 -22.57 16.26 -19.40
C ARG A 420 -23.13 17.05 -18.24
N ASP A 421 -22.79 18.33 -18.20
CA ASP A 421 -23.51 19.30 -17.37
C ASP A 421 -24.76 19.76 -18.14
N GLN A 422 -25.93 19.55 -17.56
CA GLN A 422 -27.23 20.05 -18.03
C GLN A 422 -27.99 20.79 -16.90
N GLY A 423 -27.26 21.48 -16.02
CA GLY A 423 -27.76 21.95 -14.72
C GLY A 423 -27.55 20.91 -13.62
N GLY A 424 -26.54 20.06 -13.79
CA GLY A 424 -26.38 18.76 -13.12
C GLY A 424 -25.46 17.88 -13.98
N PHE A 425 -24.43 17.28 -13.38
CA PHE A 425 -23.52 16.38 -14.11
C PHE A 425 -24.11 14.97 -14.23
N SER A 426 -24.12 14.45 -15.45
CA SER A 426 -24.69 13.14 -15.79
C SER A 426 -23.80 12.35 -16.75
N GLU A 427 -23.89 11.02 -16.70
CA GLU A 427 -23.17 10.12 -17.61
C GLU A 427 -24.04 9.67 -18.78
N LYS A 428 -23.70 10.10 -20.00
CA LYS A 428 -24.23 9.47 -21.21
C LYS A 428 -23.24 8.40 -21.69
N ARG A 429 -23.67 7.14 -21.87
CA ARG A 429 -22.87 6.14 -22.58
C ARG A 429 -22.61 6.60 -24.01
N VAL A 430 -21.38 6.45 -24.49
CA VAL A 430 -20.97 6.79 -25.86
C VAL A 430 -20.22 5.65 -26.56
N ALA A 431 -19.61 4.73 -25.82
CA ALA A 431 -19.06 3.50 -26.37
C ALA A 431 -19.04 2.36 -25.33
N GLN A 432 -18.83 1.14 -25.82
CA GLN A 432 -18.54 -0.06 -25.03
C GLN A 432 -17.27 -0.73 -25.55
N PHE A 433 -16.54 -1.44 -24.69
CA PHE A 433 -15.38 -2.23 -25.08
C PHE A 433 -15.67 -3.72 -24.98
N ASN A 434 -15.21 -4.47 -25.99
CA ASN A 434 -15.24 -5.93 -26.00
C ASN A 434 -13.84 -6.43 -26.38
N ASN A 435 -13.12 -7.03 -25.42
CA ASN A 435 -11.75 -7.54 -25.61
C ASN A 435 -10.81 -6.53 -26.31
N GLY A 436 -10.67 -5.30 -25.77
CA GLY A 436 -9.84 -4.25 -26.38
C GLY A 436 -10.46 -3.51 -27.56
N THR A 437 -11.57 -4.01 -28.13
CA THR A 437 -12.23 -3.40 -29.29
C THR A 437 -13.28 -2.40 -28.84
N CYS A 438 -13.08 -1.12 -29.16
CA CYS A 438 -14.08 -0.07 -28.97
C CYS A 438 -15.27 -0.28 -29.93
N THR A 439 -16.49 -0.04 -29.45
CA THR A 439 -17.70 0.04 -30.28
C THR A 439 -18.50 1.26 -29.86
N TRP A 440 -18.57 2.27 -30.72
CA TRP A 440 -19.35 3.48 -30.49
C TRP A 440 -20.85 3.21 -30.52
N ASP A 441 -21.59 3.85 -29.60
CA ASP A 441 -23.05 3.89 -29.63
C ASP A 441 -23.54 4.50 -30.97
N GLY A 442 -24.45 3.81 -31.66
CA GLY A 442 -24.91 4.19 -32.99
C GLY A 442 -23.96 3.85 -34.15
N GLY A 443 -22.76 3.32 -33.87
CA GLY A 443 -21.83 2.79 -34.88
C GLY A 443 -20.68 3.72 -35.31
N SER A 444 -20.69 5.01 -34.94
CA SER A 444 -19.55 5.92 -35.11
C SER A 444 -19.43 6.92 -33.97
N ARG A 445 -18.26 7.57 -33.87
CA ARG A 445 -17.99 8.66 -32.94
C ARG A 445 -19.04 9.77 -33.05
N GLU A 446 -19.42 10.14 -34.27
CA GLU A 446 -20.41 11.18 -34.57
C GLU A 446 -21.81 10.75 -34.15
N SER A 447 -22.23 9.51 -34.45
CA SER A 447 -23.56 9.00 -34.10
C SER A 447 -23.73 8.80 -32.59
N SER A 448 -22.65 8.52 -31.85
CA SER A 448 -22.67 8.47 -30.39
C SER A 448 -23.04 9.83 -29.78
N GLY A 449 -22.86 10.92 -30.55
CA GLY A 449 -23.07 12.29 -30.11
C GLY A 449 -22.13 12.74 -29.01
N VAL A 450 -20.97 12.08 -28.85
CA VAL A 450 -19.92 12.46 -27.89
C VAL A 450 -19.48 13.92 -28.13
N ILE A 451 -19.16 14.63 -27.04
CA ILE A 451 -18.42 15.89 -27.10
C ILE A 451 -17.19 15.79 -26.20
N PHE A 452 -16.17 16.59 -26.50
CA PHE A 452 -14.96 16.67 -25.69
C PHE A 452 -14.99 17.90 -24.79
N ASN A 453 -14.23 17.85 -23.68
CA ASN A 453 -14.19 18.88 -22.66
C ASN A 453 -13.91 20.28 -23.24
N LEU A 454 -14.52 21.31 -22.63
CA LEU A 454 -14.73 22.66 -23.21
C LEU A 454 -15.63 22.66 -24.47
N GLY A 455 -16.52 21.67 -24.60
CA GLY A 455 -17.57 21.59 -25.64
C GLY A 455 -17.08 21.52 -27.10
N ASN A 456 -15.79 21.22 -27.33
CA ASN A 456 -15.18 21.39 -28.65
C ASN A 456 -15.05 20.08 -29.45
N ASN A 457 -15.89 19.94 -30.48
CA ASN A 457 -15.82 18.82 -31.43
C ASN A 457 -14.90 19.09 -32.64
N GLY A 458 -14.30 20.29 -32.74
CA GLY A 458 -13.50 20.70 -33.89
C GLY A 458 -11.98 20.60 -33.67
N LEU A 459 -11.26 20.47 -34.79
CA LEU A 459 -9.86 20.90 -34.86
C LEU A 459 -9.71 22.29 -34.23
N PRO A 460 -8.67 22.56 -33.42
CA PRO A 460 -8.56 23.82 -32.69
C PRO A 460 -8.70 25.05 -33.60
N PRO A 461 -9.25 26.18 -33.13
CA PRO A 461 -9.46 27.36 -33.97
C PRO A 461 -8.19 27.85 -34.67
N TYR A 462 -7.03 27.78 -34.01
CA TYR A 462 -5.74 28.09 -34.64
C TYR A 462 -5.38 27.14 -35.79
N LEU A 463 -5.82 25.88 -35.74
CA LEU A 463 -5.59 24.87 -36.76
C LEU A 463 -6.54 25.04 -37.95
N LEU A 464 -7.79 25.44 -37.71
CA LEU A 464 -8.70 25.91 -38.77
C LEU A 464 -8.19 27.19 -39.44
N VAL A 465 -7.61 28.13 -38.67
CA VAL A 465 -6.93 29.32 -39.23
C VAL A 465 -5.67 28.91 -40.01
N ILE A 466 -4.84 28.00 -39.52
CA ILE A 466 -3.66 27.51 -40.26
C ILE A 466 -4.06 26.78 -41.54
N ILE A 467 -5.09 25.93 -41.52
CA ILE A 467 -5.62 25.25 -42.72
C ILE A 467 -6.20 26.28 -43.68
N GLY A 468 -6.97 27.27 -43.19
CA GLY A 468 -7.51 28.36 -44.00
C GLY A 468 -6.41 29.23 -44.62
N VAL A 469 -5.33 29.52 -43.88
CA VAL A 469 -4.17 30.27 -44.38
C VAL A 469 -3.34 29.44 -45.37
N LEU A 470 -3.10 28.15 -45.10
CA LEU A 470 -2.37 27.27 -46.01
C LEU A 470 -3.16 26.98 -47.30
N ALA A 471 -4.48 26.82 -47.21
CA ALA A 471 -5.36 26.72 -48.37
C ALA A 471 -5.40 28.04 -49.15
N SER A 472 -5.44 29.18 -48.45
CA SER A 472 -5.42 30.52 -49.08
C SER A 472 -4.06 30.83 -49.73
N VAL A 473 -2.95 30.41 -49.12
CA VAL A 473 -1.59 30.51 -49.67
C VAL A 473 -1.41 29.54 -50.84
N GLY A 474 -1.93 28.31 -50.76
CA GLY A 474 -1.96 27.35 -51.86
C GLY A 474 -2.79 27.86 -53.05
N LEU A 475 -3.97 28.42 -52.79
CA LEU A 475 -4.83 29.03 -53.79
C LEU A 475 -4.18 30.28 -54.41
N MET A 476 -3.57 31.15 -53.59
CA MET A 476 -2.78 32.29 -54.08
C MET A 476 -1.59 31.83 -54.92
N LEU A 477 -0.85 30.79 -54.51
CA LEU A 477 0.26 30.24 -55.30
C LEU A 477 -0.24 29.68 -56.64
N CYS A 478 -1.36 28.93 -56.66
CA CYS A 478 -1.97 28.48 -57.92
C CYS A 478 -2.42 29.65 -58.81
N LEU A 479 -3.11 30.66 -58.24
CA LEU A 479 -3.58 31.85 -58.95
C LEU A 479 -2.44 32.77 -59.42
N CYS A 480 -1.31 32.81 -58.71
CA CYS A 480 -0.09 33.52 -59.12
C CYS A 480 0.78 32.70 -60.08
N CYS A 481 0.68 31.37 -60.12
CA CYS A 481 1.36 30.53 -61.11
C CYS A 481 0.61 30.47 -62.45
N LEU A 482 -0.72 30.61 -62.47
CA LEU A 482 -1.53 30.57 -63.70
C LEU A 482 -1.13 31.62 -64.77
N PRO A 483 -0.67 32.85 -64.43
CA PRO A 483 -0.12 33.80 -65.39
C PRO A 483 1.41 33.67 -65.58
N VAL A 484 2.14 33.11 -64.61
CA VAL A 484 3.62 33.13 -64.55
C VAL A 484 4.25 31.91 -65.25
N GLY A 485 3.63 31.46 -66.35
CA GLY A 485 4.21 30.49 -67.28
C GLY A 485 5.43 31.01 -68.06
N ARG A 486 5.84 32.26 -67.83
CA ARG A 486 7.05 32.91 -68.36
C ARG A 486 7.64 33.84 -67.28
N LEU A 487 8.97 34.02 -67.29
CA LEU A 487 9.76 34.99 -66.48
C LEU A 487 10.15 34.65 -65.03
N VAL A 488 10.61 33.42 -64.73
CA VAL A 488 11.62 33.20 -63.65
C VAL A 488 12.68 32.17 -64.10
N PRO A 489 14.00 32.46 -64.02
CA PRO A 489 15.05 31.47 -64.28
C PRO A 489 15.31 30.58 -63.05
N PRO A 490 15.53 29.25 -63.21
CA PRO A 490 15.67 28.35 -62.08
C PRO A 490 16.99 28.52 -61.30
N LEU A 491 16.92 28.24 -60.00
CA LEU A 491 18.01 28.29 -59.00
C LEU A 491 19.30 27.54 -59.40
N SER A 492 19.21 26.60 -60.36
CA SER A 492 20.35 25.89 -60.95
C SER A 492 21.44 26.82 -61.49
N ARG A 493 21.10 28.01 -62.02
CA ARG A 493 22.10 28.98 -62.52
C ARG A 493 22.93 29.63 -61.41
N ILE A 494 22.38 29.80 -60.21
CA ILE A 494 23.10 30.37 -59.06
C ILE A 494 24.00 29.31 -58.41
N ALA A 495 23.53 28.06 -58.36
CA ALA A 495 24.34 26.90 -57.97
C ALA A 495 25.58 26.70 -58.87
N ALA A 496 25.39 26.83 -60.20
CA ALA A 496 26.46 26.69 -61.18
C ALA A 496 27.58 27.74 -61.02
N SER A 497 27.25 29.01 -60.78
CA SER A 497 28.27 30.07 -60.60
C SER A 497 29.10 29.95 -59.32
N HIS A 498 28.67 29.10 -58.38
CA HIS A 498 29.34 28.84 -57.10
C HIS A 498 29.84 27.39 -56.98
N GLY A 499 29.86 26.63 -58.07
CA GLY A 499 30.41 25.26 -58.13
C GLY A 499 29.82 24.26 -57.12
N THR A 500 28.58 24.47 -56.65
CA THR A 500 27.99 23.69 -55.55
C THR A 500 26.51 23.39 -55.78
N ASN A 501 26.03 22.26 -55.28
CA ASN A 501 24.62 21.88 -55.34
C ASN A 501 23.75 22.81 -54.44
N PRO A 502 22.52 23.21 -54.84
CA PRO A 502 21.65 24.09 -54.06
C PRO A 502 21.49 23.71 -52.58
N TRP A 503 21.37 22.42 -52.27
CA TRP A 503 21.19 21.93 -50.90
C TRP A 503 22.43 22.15 -50.02
N THR A 504 23.62 22.14 -50.62
CA THR A 504 24.89 22.49 -49.94
C THR A 504 24.95 23.97 -49.57
N LEU A 505 24.44 24.85 -50.44
CA LEU A 505 24.40 26.29 -50.20
C LEU A 505 23.45 26.64 -49.04
N LEU A 506 22.30 25.96 -48.99
CA LEU A 506 21.32 26.10 -47.91
C LEU A 506 21.88 25.61 -46.56
N ARG A 507 22.46 24.40 -46.52
CA ARG A 507 23.13 23.87 -45.31
C ARG A 507 24.24 24.81 -44.80
N ARG A 508 25.04 25.41 -45.70
CA ARG A 508 26.10 26.36 -45.31
C ARG A 508 25.57 27.64 -44.65
N ARG A 509 24.40 28.17 -45.05
CA ARG A 509 23.77 29.30 -44.35
C ARG A 509 23.26 28.91 -42.97
N ILE A 510 22.60 27.76 -42.83
CA ILE A 510 22.08 27.28 -41.53
C ILE A 510 23.24 27.03 -40.55
N SER A 511 24.37 26.46 -41.02
CA SER A 511 25.56 26.21 -40.20
C SER A 511 26.29 27.47 -39.67
N ARG A 512 25.85 28.68 -40.04
CA ARG A 512 26.41 29.95 -39.53
C ARG A 512 25.54 30.63 -38.47
N ALA A 513 24.36 30.10 -38.15
CA ALA A 513 23.49 30.63 -37.09
C ALA A 513 23.86 30.09 -35.68
N ASN A 514 24.39 28.87 -35.60
CA ASN A 514 24.66 28.20 -34.32
C ASN A 514 26.16 28.06 -34.07
N LYS A 515 26.74 29.00 -33.31
CA LYS A 515 28.05 28.86 -32.64
C LYS A 515 28.05 29.61 -31.30
N GLU A 516 28.34 28.89 -30.23
CA GLU A 516 28.64 29.46 -28.92
C GLU A 516 30.13 29.86 -28.83
N PRO A 517 30.50 30.84 -27.98
CA PRO A 517 31.88 31.15 -27.61
C PRO A 517 32.29 30.50 -26.28
N ALA A 518 33.58 30.20 -26.11
CA ALA A 518 34.12 29.61 -24.87
C ALA A 518 35.52 30.14 -24.50
N GLU A 519 35.68 30.48 -23.21
CA GLU A 519 36.93 30.61 -22.40
C GLU A 519 38.00 31.66 -22.80
N GLY A 520 38.81 32.24 -21.89
CA GLY A 520 38.98 31.96 -20.45
C GLY A 520 39.53 33.13 -19.58
N PRO A 521 40.61 32.97 -18.76
CA PRO A 521 40.60 33.32 -17.32
C PRO A 521 41.76 34.28 -16.88
N PRO A 522 42.24 34.45 -15.60
CA PRO A 522 41.85 33.85 -14.30
C PRO A 522 41.90 34.73 -12.98
N ASP A 523 41.45 34.13 -11.86
CA ASP A 523 42.03 34.13 -10.47
C ASP A 523 41.72 35.18 -9.33
N ILE A 524 41.97 34.70 -8.09
CA ILE A 524 42.15 35.34 -6.75
C ILE A 524 40.93 35.50 -5.78
N GLU A 525 41.21 35.33 -4.47
CA GLU A 525 40.29 35.08 -3.34
C GLU A 525 39.89 36.32 -2.49
N ARG A 526 38.84 36.19 -1.63
CA ARG A 526 38.92 36.27 -0.13
C ARG A 526 37.55 36.22 0.62
N ARG A 527 37.60 35.90 1.92
CA ARG A 527 36.57 36.14 2.98
C ARG A 527 37.25 36.97 4.13
N PRO A 528 36.78 37.04 5.41
CA PRO A 528 35.45 36.90 6.05
C PRO A 528 35.12 38.03 7.08
N PHE A 529 33.93 38.00 7.71
CA PHE A 529 33.63 38.44 9.11
C PHE A 529 32.31 37.72 9.55
N VAL A 530 32.04 37.20 10.76
CA VAL A 530 32.34 37.53 12.19
C VAL A 530 31.38 38.60 12.75
N GLU A 531 30.75 38.46 13.93
CA GLU A 531 30.77 37.38 14.95
C GLU A 531 29.44 36.54 14.94
N GLN A 532 28.60 36.28 15.97
CA GLN A 532 28.54 36.53 17.43
C GLN A 532 27.78 35.39 18.17
N ARG A 533 27.98 35.23 19.50
CA ARG A 533 27.38 34.18 20.36
C ARG A 533 27.20 34.67 21.80
N LEU A 534 26.05 34.40 22.47
CA LEU A 534 25.80 34.25 23.94
C LEU A 534 24.35 34.65 24.32
N TRP A 535 23.97 34.34 25.57
CA TRP A 535 22.61 34.32 26.15
C TRP A 535 21.70 33.20 25.54
N ALA A 536 21.06 32.32 26.32
CA ALA A 536 20.99 32.19 27.78
C ALA A 536 21.14 30.73 28.24
N SER A 537 22.02 30.48 29.21
CA SER A 537 22.36 29.15 29.73
C SER A 537 21.90 28.94 31.18
N VAL A 538 20.71 29.45 31.54
CA VAL A 538 20.25 29.56 32.94
C VAL A 538 18.92 28.84 33.21
N LEU A 539 18.14 28.50 32.16
CA LEU A 539 16.83 27.84 32.33
C LEU A 539 16.93 26.31 32.49
N GLU A 540 17.82 25.65 31.76
CA GLU A 540 17.90 24.17 31.73
C GLU A 540 18.29 23.56 33.08
N GLN A 541 19.14 24.23 33.86
CA GLN A 541 19.67 23.74 35.13
C GLN A 541 18.64 23.68 36.28
N ARG A 542 17.37 24.03 36.05
CA ARG A 542 16.32 24.04 37.10
C ARG A 542 15.11 23.12 36.87
N LEU A 543 14.92 22.53 35.68
CA LEU A 543 13.63 21.93 35.31
C LEU A 543 13.52 20.40 35.39
N TRP A 544 14.62 19.65 35.47
CA TRP A 544 14.58 18.18 35.42
C TRP A 544 15.23 17.53 36.65
N GLY A 545 14.39 17.23 37.64
CA GLY A 545 14.76 16.51 38.85
C GLY A 545 15.02 15.01 38.64
N THR A 546 15.35 14.33 39.75
CA THR A 546 15.48 12.88 39.99
C THR A 546 15.48 11.92 38.79
N ALA A 547 14.40 11.82 38.02
CA ALA A 547 14.28 10.92 36.85
C ALA A 547 15.46 11.03 35.86
N ALA A 548 16.05 12.22 35.68
CA ALA A 548 17.23 12.41 34.83
C ALA A 548 18.49 11.69 35.37
N ARG A 549 18.62 11.52 36.69
CA ARG A 549 19.70 10.76 37.34
C ARG A 549 19.45 9.26 37.28
N GLU A 550 18.21 8.82 37.42
CA GLU A 550 17.83 7.39 37.32
C GLU A 550 17.98 6.88 35.88
N ALA A 551 17.57 7.66 34.87
CA ALA A 551 17.80 7.36 33.46
C ALA A 551 19.31 7.33 33.11
N ALA A 552 20.13 8.19 33.73
CA ALA A 552 21.58 8.16 33.57
C ALA A 552 22.22 6.90 34.20
N GLN A 553 21.72 6.45 35.36
CA GLN A 553 22.17 5.20 35.99
C GLN A 553 21.80 3.96 35.17
N LEU A 554 20.58 3.90 34.62
CA LEU A 554 20.15 2.80 33.75
C LEU A 554 20.96 2.77 32.43
N ARG A 555 21.22 3.94 31.83
CA ARG A 555 22.14 4.06 30.69
C ARG A 555 23.55 3.58 31.05
N ALA A 556 24.11 4.01 32.17
CA ALA A 556 25.45 3.61 32.61
C ALA A 556 25.59 2.10 32.83
N TYR A 557 24.56 1.44 33.39
CA TYR A 557 24.54 -0.02 33.57
C TYR A 557 24.57 -0.78 32.24
N LEU A 558 23.75 -0.35 31.27
CA LEU A 558 23.69 -0.96 29.94
C LEU A 558 24.94 -0.69 29.10
N HIS A 559 25.59 0.47 29.28
CA HIS A 559 26.77 0.86 28.50
C HIS A 559 28.06 0.08 28.84
N VAL A 560 28.10 -0.57 30.01
CA VAL A 560 29.31 -1.24 30.55
C VAL A 560 29.36 -2.73 30.21
N THR A 561 28.22 -3.39 29.94
CA THR A 561 28.11 -4.86 30.13
C THR A 561 28.18 -5.73 28.88
N ARG A 562 28.16 -5.17 27.65
CA ARG A 562 28.42 -5.79 26.33
C ARG A 562 28.44 -7.35 26.27
N ASN A 563 27.28 -7.99 26.51
CA ASN A 563 27.07 -9.43 26.75
C ASN A 563 27.81 -10.02 27.98
N THR A 564 27.19 -10.35 29.13
CA THR A 564 25.98 -11.13 29.52
C THR A 564 26.23 -12.58 29.98
N THR A 565 27.36 -13.24 29.72
CA THR A 565 27.60 -14.62 30.22
C THR A 565 28.04 -14.69 31.70
N PRO A 566 29.12 -14.02 32.15
CA PRO A 566 29.68 -14.25 33.50
C PRO A 566 28.75 -13.80 34.64
N PHE A 567 27.84 -12.87 34.36
CA PHE A 567 26.80 -12.46 35.32
C PHE A 567 25.74 -13.55 35.53
N ILE A 568 25.38 -14.28 34.47
CA ILE A 568 24.45 -15.42 34.56
C ILE A 568 25.11 -16.57 35.31
N GLU A 569 26.37 -16.90 35.00
CA GLU A 569 27.12 -17.95 35.72
C GLU A 569 27.27 -17.63 37.22
N ALA A 570 27.64 -16.40 37.58
CA ALA A 570 27.73 -15.97 38.98
C ALA A 570 26.36 -15.89 39.71
N CYS A 571 25.25 -15.74 38.97
CA CYS A 571 23.90 -15.85 39.53
C CYS A 571 23.47 -17.32 39.68
N VAL A 572 23.82 -18.19 38.74
CA VAL A 572 23.56 -19.64 38.79
C VAL A 572 24.35 -20.28 39.94
N GLU A 573 25.63 -19.96 40.13
CA GLU A 573 26.37 -20.40 41.32
C GLU A 573 25.70 -19.96 42.62
N LYS A 574 25.25 -18.69 42.73
CA LYS A 574 24.54 -18.20 43.93
C LYS A 574 23.15 -18.78 44.16
N LEU A 575 22.49 -19.27 43.11
CA LEU A 575 21.21 -19.98 43.20
C LEU A 575 21.44 -21.43 43.63
N LEU A 576 22.44 -22.11 43.07
CA LEU A 576 22.81 -23.48 43.43
C LEU A 576 23.44 -23.57 44.83
N SER A 577 24.28 -22.61 45.23
CA SER A 577 24.94 -22.57 46.54
C SER A 577 24.01 -22.20 47.71
N ARG A 578 22.70 -22.10 47.49
CA ARG A 578 21.68 -21.93 48.54
C ARG A 578 20.95 -23.22 48.92
N GLY A 579 21.33 -24.36 48.33
CA GLY A 579 20.97 -25.69 48.83
C GLY A 579 21.99 -26.23 49.84
N GLY A 580 21.80 -25.96 51.13
CA GLY A 580 22.55 -26.64 52.20
C GLY A 580 21.63 -27.56 53.02
N THR A 581 21.94 -28.82 53.29
CA THR A 581 23.06 -29.73 52.87
C THR A 581 22.50 -31.18 52.87
N ALA A 582 23.17 -32.28 52.49
CA ALA A 582 24.57 -32.58 52.17
C ALA A 582 24.67 -33.82 51.22
N ALA A 583 25.91 -34.29 50.96
CA ALA A 583 26.31 -35.52 50.23
C ALA A 583 26.04 -35.52 48.71
N CYS A 584 26.99 -35.78 47.79
CA CYS A 584 28.30 -36.45 47.77
C CYS A 584 28.29 -37.99 47.69
N THR A 585 28.48 -38.51 46.48
CA THR A 585 29.16 -39.79 46.19
C THR A 585 29.92 -39.68 44.85
N GLN A 586 31.23 -39.95 44.86
CA GLN A 586 32.03 -40.21 43.65
C GLN A 586 32.13 -41.72 43.39
N ARG A 587 32.15 -42.12 42.11
CA ARG A 587 32.79 -43.29 41.46
C ARG A 587 32.09 -43.49 40.09
N SER A 588 32.76 -43.77 38.98
CA SER A 588 34.19 -43.91 38.65
C SER A 588 34.43 -43.25 37.27
N CYS A 589 35.63 -42.90 36.82
CA CYS A 589 36.74 -43.81 36.46
C CYS A 589 38.12 -43.29 36.92
N ASN A 590 39.14 -44.14 36.79
CA ASN A 590 40.51 -43.91 37.26
C ASN A 590 41.38 -43.17 36.25
N ASP A 591 42.55 -42.77 36.74
CA ASP A 591 43.67 -42.13 36.03
C ASP A 591 44.29 -43.01 34.93
N ASP A 592 44.83 -42.37 33.88
CA ASP A 592 46.25 -42.51 33.49
C ASP A 592 46.63 -41.49 32.39
N GLY A 593 47.85 -40.93 32.46
CA GLY A 593 48.48 -40.16 31.37
C GLY A 593 48.44 -38.62 31.48
N CYS A 594 49.61 -38.00 31.72
CA CYS A 594 49.82 -36.54 31.63
C CYS A 594 50.80 -36.20 30.49
N GLU A 595 50.60 -35.05 29.84
CA GLU A 595 51.59 -34.14 29.18
C GLU A 595 50.81 -33.19 28.23
N ALA A 596 51.19 -31.94 27.93
CA ALA A 596 51.88 -30.86 28.67
C ALA A 596 51.63 -29.54 27.88
N SER A 597 51.51 -28.37 28.54
CA SER A 597 51.45 -27.04 27.87
C SER A 597 52.87 -26.54 27.54
N PRO A 598 53.10 -25.64 26.55
CA PRO A 598 52.78 -24.21 26.74
C PRO A 598 52.38 -23.41 25.45
N ASP A 599 52.07 -22.11 25.47
CA ASP A 599 51.23 -21.23 26.33
C ASP A 599 51.18 -19.82 25.66
N LEU A 600 50.15 -18.99 25.91
CA LEU A 600 50.15 -17.55 25.55
C LEU A 600 49.23 -16.72 26.48
N GLU A 601 49.79 -15.72 27.18
CA GLU A 601 49.12 -14.98 28.26
C GLU A 601 48.12 -13.90 27.81
N ALA A 602 47.18 -13.55 28.70
CA ALA A 602 46.38 -12.34 28.67
C ALA A 602 46.56 -11.50 29.96
N PRO A 603 46.95 -10.20 29.91
CA PRO A 603 47.22 -9.42 31.11
C PRO A 603 46.20 -8.30 31.47
N ARG A 604 45.64 -8.42 32.68
CA ARG A 604 45.51 -7.34 33.69
C ARG A 604 44.64 -6.09 33.37
N LEU A 605 43.35 -6.13 33.74
CA LEU A 605 42.56 -4.89 34.01
C LEU A 605 41.44 -5.03 35.07
N LEU A 606 41.60 -5.92 36.06
CA LEU A 606 40.66 -6.10 37.18
C LEU A 606 41.36 -5.96 38.54
N ARG A 607 41.38 -4.75 39.13
CA ARG A 607 41.74 -4.57 40.57
C ARG A 607 41.20 -3.32 41.29
N THR A 608 40.17 -2.68 40.73
CA THR A 608 39.27 -1.70 41.36
C THR A 608 37.93 -1.86 40.61
N ILE A 609 36.75 -1.96 41.23
CA ILE A 609 36.27 -1.33 42.47
C ILE A 609 35.67 -2.38 43.43
N SER A 610 35.74 -2.15 44.74
CA SER A 610 35.05 -2.96 45.75
C SER A 610 34.52 -2.09 46.88
N ALA A 611 33.28 -1.61 46.73
CA ALA A 611 32.53 -0.88 47.76
C ALA A 611 31.02 -1.12 47.55
N PRO A 612 30.20 -1.25 48.63
CA PRO A 612 28.81 -1.64 48.51
C PRO A 612 27.86 -0.45 48.30
N LEU A 613 27.06 -0.48 47.23
CA LEU A 613 25.86 0.35 47.09
C LEU A 613 24.63 -0.51 47.41
N VAL A 614 24.23 -0.49 48.68
CA VAL A 614 22.97 -1.07 49.16
C VAL A 614 21.96 0.06 49.33
N GLU A 615 21.17 0.35 48.29
CA GLU A 615 19.90 1.06 48.43
C GLU A 615 18.97 0.72 47.24
N GLN A 616 17.67 0.54 47.51
CA GLN A 616 16.70 0.04 46.54
C GLN A 616 15.83 1.18 45.96
N SER A 617 16.01 1.53 44.69
CA SER A 617 15.00 2.29 43.95
C SER A 617 13.90 1.36 43.41
N ARG A 618 12.76 1.30 44.09
CA ARG A 618 11.54 0.59 43.62
C ARG A 618 10.82 1.36 42.49
N ALA A 619 11.54 1.65 41.40
CA ALA A 619 11.02 2.40 40.25
C ALA A 619 10.35 1.48 39.22
N THR A 620 9.08 1.12 39.44
CA THR A 620 8.28 0.37 38.45
C THR A 620 7.75 1.28 37.33
N LEU A 621 8.47 1.30 36.20
CA LEU A 621 7.93 1.79 34.94
C LEU A 621 6.67 0.99 34.57
N LYS A 622 5.54 1.68 34.41
CA LYS A 622 4.25 1.03 34.15
C LYS A 622 4.12 0.72 32.67
N MET A 623 3.46 -0.39 32.33
CA MET A 623 3.26 -0.84 30.95
C MET A 623 2.77 0.29 30.03
N ARG A 624 1.85 1.15 30.50
CA ARG A 624 1.35 2.31 29.75
C ARG A 624 2.47 3.28 29.31
N ASP A 625 3.49 3.47 30.15
CA ASP A 625 4.55 4.47 29.93
C ASP A 625 5.65 3.89 29.02
N LEU A 626 5.81 2.56 29.03
CA LEU A 626 6.59 1.80 28.06
C LEU A 626 5.89 1.72 26.69
N LEU A 627 4.58 1.44 26.66
CA LEU A 627 3.77 1.45 25.44
C LEU A 627 3.67 2.85 24.83
N ARG A 628 3.59 3.91 25.65
CA ARG A 628 3.67 5.30 25.17
C ARG A 628 5.01 5.61 24.49
N PHE A 629 6.10 4.99 24.93
CA PHE A 629 7.39 5.07 24.26
C PHE A 629 7.34 4.30 22.93
N CYS A 630 7.02 3.01 22.94
CA CYS A 630 6.99 2.18 21.72
C CYS A 630 5.97 2.62 20.66
N LEU A 631 4.80 3.13 21.06
CA LEU A 631 3.76 3.60 20.14
C LEU A 631 4.08 4.98 19.56
N ASN A 632 4.72 5.89 20.31
CA ASN A 632 5.13 7.17 19.76
C ASN A 632 6.02 6.99 18.52
N GLU A 633 6.91 6.00 18.54
CA GLU A 633 7.88 5.74 17.45
C GLU A 633 7.26 5.20 16.14
N GLN A 634 5.94 4.96 16.11
CA GLN A 634 5.19 4.74 14.87
C GLN A 634 4.58 6.05 14.30
N GLY A 635 5.03 7.21 14.79
CA GLY A 635 4.72 8.50 14.18
C GLY A 635 3.27 8.96 14.41
N ALA A 636 2.63 9.46 13.35
CA ALA A 636 1.31 10.09 13.45
C ALA A 636 0.22 9.12 13.91
N GLY A 637 0.15 7.91 13.31
CA GLY A 637 -0.79 6.87 13.71
C GLY A 637 -0.55 6.35 15.13
N GLY A 638 0.72 6.33 15.57
CA GLY A 638 1.11 5.96 16.92
C GLY A 638 0.50 6.85 18.02
N ARG A 639 0.42 8.16 17.77
CA ARG A 639 -0.28 9.10 18.67
C ARG A 639 -1.80 8.88 18.67
N GLN A 640 -2.41 8.61 17.52
CA GLN A 640 -3.84 8.30 17.44
C GLN A 640 -4.18 7.00 18.20
N LEU A 641 -3.39 5.94 18.01
CA LEU A 641 -3.47 4.70 18.78
C LEU A 641 -3.35 4.93 20.28
N TRP A 642 -2.48 5.84 20.73
CA TRP A 642 -2.36 6.19 22.15
C TRP A 642 -3.57 6.95 22.71
N GLU A 643 -4.24 7.80 21.92
CA GLU A 643 -5.50 8.43 22.33
C GLU A 643 -6.65 7.40 22.37
N GLU A 644 -6.81 6.58 21.33
CA GLU A 644 -7.80 5.49 21.29
C GLU A 644 -7.62 4.50 22.45
N TRP A 645 -6.38 4.10 22.77
CA TRP A 645 -6.09 3.15 23.84
C TRP A 645 -6.34 3.74 25.24
N LYS A 646 -6.15 5.07 25.44
CA LYS A 646 -6.57 5.74 26.68
C LYS A 646 -8.08 5.75 26.85
N ILE A 647 -8.84 5.97 25.77
CA ILE A 647 -10.31 5.92 25.80
C ILE A 647 -10.75 4.50 26.20
N ALA A 648 -10.19 3.46 25.56
CA ALA A 648 -10.47 2.06 25.89
C ALA A 648 -10.11 1.70 27.35
N LEU A 649 -9.01 2.21 27.90
CA LEU A 649 -8.63 1.97 29.30
C LEU A 649 -9.53 2.67 30.33
N CYS A 650 -10.11 3.83 29.99
CA CYS A 650 -11.15 4.44 30.81
C CYS A 650 -12.42 3.58 30.84
N ASP A 651 -12.77 3.00 29.69
CA ASP A 651 -13.95 2.16 29.52
C ASP A 651 -13.83 0.75 30.11
N LEU A 652 -12.61 0.24 30.28
CA LEU A 652 -12.33 -0.98 31.04
C LEU A 652 -12.43 -0.73 32.55
N ARG A 653 -11.88 0.39 33.04
CA ARG A 653 -11.89 0.75 34.47
C ARG A 653 -13.27 1.08 35.04
N SER A 654 -14.24 1.45 34.21
CA SER A 654 -15.64 1.58 34.63
C SER A 654 -16.30 0.21 34.84
N LYS A 655 -15.88 -0.82 34.09
CA LYS A 655 -16.43 -2.19 34.12
C LYS A 655 -15.80 -3.07 35.21
N GLU A 656 -14.50 -2.92 35.49
CA GLU A 656 -13.79 -3.65 36.56
C GLU A 656 -14.42 -3.44 37.95
N ARG A 657 -14.85 -2.20 38.25
CA ARG A 657 -15.44 -1.82 39.56
C ARG A 657 -16.70 -2.60 39.97
N HIS A 658 -17.30 -3.37 39.07
CA HIS A 658 -18.49 -4.17 39.34
C HIS A 658 -18.21 -5.67 39.57
N ARG A 659 -16.94 -6.14 39.56
CA ARG A 659 -16.61 -7.57 39.72
C ARG A 659 -15.83 -7.96 40.99
N ASP A 660 -15.10 -7.05 41.64
CA ASP A 660 -14.22 -7.33 42.80
C ASP A 660 -14.97 -7.55 44.14
N ALA A 661 -16.00 -8.41 44.16
CA ALA A 661 -16.94 -8.56 45.27
C ALA A 661 -17.19 -10.01 45.75
N SER A 662 -16.27 -10.96 45.54
CA SER A 662 -16.28 -12.26 46.25
C SER A 662 -14.92 -12.98 46.23
N VAL A 663 -14.73 -13.95 47.14
CA VAL A 663 -13.51 -14.73 47.45
C VAL A 663 -13.94 -16.06 48.13
N HIS A 664 -13.12 -17.08 48.46
CA HIS A 664 -11.69 -17.10 48.80
C HIS A 664 -11.09 -18.53 48.89
N ARG A 665 -9.80 -18.72 48.50
CA ARG A 665 -8.89 -19.82 48.97
C ARG A 665 -9.29 -21.27 48.58
N ASP A 666 -8.48 -22.35 48.66
CA ASP A 666 -7.03 -22.60 48.83
C ASP A 666 -6.64 -24.03 48.34
N SER A 667 -5.36 -24.37 48.36
CA SER A 667 -4.76 -25.69 48.66
C SER A 667 -4.70 -26.82 47.62
N ALA A 668 -5.66 -26.99 46.70
CA ALA A 668 -5.70 -28.20 45.84
C ALA A 668 -4.48 -28.35 44.90
N SER A 669 -3.99 -27.25 44.31
CA SER A 669 -3.04 -27.27 43.19
C SER A 669 -1.63 -27.81 43.52
N ARG A 670 -1.27 -27.95 44.81
CA ARG A 670 0.06 -28.44 45.22
C ARG A 670 0.25 -29.96 45.13
N GLN A 671 -0.83 -30.72 44.96
CA GLN A 671 -0.75 -32.19 44.89
C GLN A 671 -0.53 -32.70 43.45
N ALA A 672 -1.17 -32.06 42.45
CA ALA A 672 -1.03 -32.42 41.03
C ALA A 672 0.39 -32.21 40.46
N LEU A 673 1.13 -31.22 40.96
CA LEU A 673 2.48 -30.92 40.46
C LEU A 673 3.53 -32.01 40.83
N ARG A 674 3.21 -32.92 41.75
CA ARG A 674 4.09 -34.05 42.11
C ARG A 674 3.91 -35.29 41.22
N SER A 675 2.75 -35.48 40.59
CA SER A 675 2.50 -36.60 39.68
C SER A 675 3.03 -36.38 38.25
N LEU A 676 3.38 -35.13 37.89
CA LEU A 676 3.88 -34.76 36.56
C LEU A 676 5.41 -34.97 36.36
N LEU A 677 6.12 -35.51 37.36
CA LEU A 677 7.59 -35.59 37.38
C LEU A 677 8.15 -37.02 37.62
N ASP A 678 7.32 -38.06 37.56
CA ASP A 678 7.79 -39.46 37.57
C ASP A 678 7.70 -40.09 36.16
N PRO A 679 8.83 -40.41 35.50
CA PRO A 679 8.83 -40.99 34.15
C PRO A 679 8.28 -42.42 34.00
N ARG A 680 7.87 -43.10 35.09
CA ARG A 680 7.56 -44.56 35.06
C ARG A 680 6.09 -44.93 34.87
N ALA A 681 5.17 -43.97 34.79
CA ALA A 681 3.74 -44.23 34.60
C ALA A 681 3.29 -44.10 33.13
N ARG A 682 3.47 -45.16 32.32
CA ARG A 682 2.73 -45.33 31.04
C ARG A 682 1.94 -46.63 31.07
N GLY A 683 0.63 -46.51 31.27
CA GLY A 683 -0.33 -47.62 31.25
C GLY A 683 -1.71 -47.10 30.85
N SER A 684 -2.31 -47.75 29.85
CA SER A 684 -3.60 -47.48 29.21
C SER A 684 -4.74 -46.94 30.10
N SER A 685 -5.33 -45.81 29.70
CA SER A 685 -6.76 -45.48 29.90
C SER A 685 -7.20 -44.44 28.85
N GLU A 686 -8.51 -44.26 28.72
CA GLU A 686 -9.19 -43.46 27.68
C GLU A 686 -8.96 -41.94 27.81
N ALA A 687 -9.13 -41.20 26.71
CA ALA A 687 -8.88 -39.76 26.63
C ALA A 687 -10.17 -38.93 26.79
N GLU A 688 -10.29 -38.22 27.92
CA GLU A 688 -11.28 -37.15 28.09
C GLU A 688 -10.84 -35.84 27.38
N PRO A 689 -11.79 -34.95 27.02
CA PRO A 689 -11.48 -33.73 26.26
C PRO A 689 -10.65 -32.73 27.07
N ILE A 690 -9.56 -32.24 26.47
CA ILE A 690 -8.68 -31.24 27.06
C ILE A 690 -9.42 -29.90 27.16
N SER A 691 -9.65 -29.42 28.38
CA SER A 691 -10.08 -28.05 28.62
C SER A 691 -8.97 -27.07 28.26
N VAL A 692 -9.23 -26.14 27.34
CA VAL A 692 -8.30 -25.06 27.01
C VAL A 692 -8.19 -24.12 28.20
N HIS A 693 -7.08 -24.19 28.93
CA HIS A 693 -6.71 -23.16 29.89
C HIS A 693 -6.24 -21.91 29.14
N GLU A 694 -6.74 -20.74 29.54
CA GLU A 694 -6.17 -19.46 29.11
C GLU A 694 -4.68 -19.41 29.51
N SER A 695 -3.78 -19.26 28.54
CA SER A 695 -2.34 -19.15 28.82
C SER A 695 -2.03 -17.83 29.49
N GLU A 696 -1.22 -17.85 30.57
CA GLU A 696 -0.83 -16.63 31.27
C GLU A 696 -0.15 -15.62 30.32
N PRO A 697 -0.40 -14.31 30.50
CA PRO A 697 0.08 -13.29 29.56
C PRO A 697 1.60 -13.15 29.60
N ILE A 698 2.24 -13.43 28.47
CA ILE A 698 3.69 -13.34 28.27
C ILE A 698 4.23 -11.94 28.61
N SER A 699 5.32 -11.86 29.39
CA SER A 699 5.94 -10.57 29.72
C SER A 699 6.70 -9.98 28.52
N VAL A 700 6.99 -8.67 28.56
CA VAL A 700 7.80 -8.00 27.51
C VAL A 700 9.18 -8.66 27.34
N HIS A 701 9.76 -9.18 28.42
CA HIS A 701 11.04 -9.88 28.36
C HIS A 701 10.93 -11.24 27.66
N GLU A 702 9.90 -12.03 27.99
CA GLU A 702 9.65 -13.33 27.36
C GLU A 702 9.22 -13.17 25.90
N PHE A 703 8.42 -12.15 25.57
CA PHE A 703 8.01 -11.83 24.20
C PHE A 703 9.19 -11.38 23.34
N ALA A 704 10.07 -10.51 23.86
CA ALA A 704 11.31 -10.16 23.18
C ALA A 704 12.24 -11.38 23.05
N SER A 705 12.31 -12.24 24.07
CA SER A 705 13.11 -13.47 24.03
C SER A 705 12.56 -14.48 23.03
N LEU A 706 11.23 -14.55 22.85
CA LEU A 706 10.57 -15.37 21.84
C LEU A 706 10.87 -14.84 20.43
N LEU A 707 10.68 -13.54 20.18
CA LEU A 707 10.96 -12.90 18.89
C LEU A 707 12.43 -13.05 18.47
N LEU A 708 13.35 -12.97 19.43
CA LEU A 708 14.79 -13.13 19.23
C LEU A 708 15.28 -14.58 19.42
N SER A 709 14.38 -15.55 19.65
CA SER A 709 14.77 -16.95 19.81
C SER A 709 15.18 -17.59 18.48
N PRO A 710 16.10 -18.58 18.49
CA PRO A 710 16.35 -19.40 17.31
C PRO A 710 15.08 -20.11 16.79
N CYS A 711 14.11 -20.38 17.68
CA CYS A 711 12.81 -20.97 17.36
C CYS A 711 11.90 -20.05 16.52
N ASN A 712 12.17 -18.74 16.51
CA ASN A 712 11.49 -17.75 15.67
C ASN A 712 12.33 -17.36 14.43
N SER A 713 13.41 -18.08 14.14
CA SER A 713 14.16 -17.91 12.91
C SER A 713 13.35 -18.43 11.72
N ALA A 714 13.08 -17.56 10.74
CA ALA A 714 12.51 -17.95 9.45
C ALA A 714 13.47 -18.80 8.59
N ILE A 715 14.71 -19.00 9.03
CA ILE A 715 15.75 -19.79 8.35
C ILE A 715 16.22 -20.91 9.28
N GLU A 716 16.11 -22.15 8.79
CA GLU A 716 16.69 -23.35 9.42
C GLU A 716 18.22 -23.22 9.47
N GLN A 717 18.84 -23.33 10.65
CA GLN A 717 20.31 -23.22 10.82
C GLN A 717 21.04 -24.44 10.23
N ARG A 718 21.15 -24.47 8.91
CA ARG A 718 22.05 -25.39 8.19
C ARG A 718 23.48 -24.90 8.33
N SER A 719 24.41 -25.84 8.52
CA SER A 719 25.85 -25.58 8.42
C SER A 719 26.22 -25.32 6.95
N ALA A 720 26.01 -24.09 6.50
CA ALA A 720 26.29 -23.70 5.13
C ALA A 720 27.81 -23.73 4.85
N THR A 721 28.24 -24.68 4.02
CA THR A 721 29.37 -24.41 3.12
C THR A 721 28.89 -23.35 2.13
N GLU A 722 29.43 -22.13 2.23
CA GLU A 722 29.03 -21.00 1.38
C GLU A 722 29.40 -21.26 -0.09
N ASP A 723 28.44 -21.77 -0.86
CA ASP A 723 28.64 -22.04 -2.29
C ASP A 723 28.54 -20.73 -3.10
N ALA A 724 29.64 -19.98 -3.10
CA ALA A 724 29.74 -18.65 -3.66
C ALA A 724 29.88 -18.61 -5.20
N THR A 725 29.49 -19.68 -5.92
CA THR A 725 29.63 -19.77 -7.39
C THR A 725 28.52 -19.06 -8.17
N GLU A 726 27.38 -18.81 -7.55
CA GLU A 726 26.25 -18.13 -8.19
C GLU A 726 26.40 -16.60 -8.19
N PRO A 727 25.72 -15.87 -9.10
CA PRO A 727 25.71 -14.41 -9.14
C PRO A 727 25.14 -13.76 -7.87
N LEU A 728 25.53 -12.50 -7.59
CA LEU A 728 25.09 -11.75 -6.40
C LEU A 728 23.56 -11.71 -6.19
N THR A 729 22.77 -11.78 -7.27
CA THR A 729 21.30 -11.82 -7.22
C THR A 729 20.71 -13.13 -6.66
N SER A 730 21.51 -14.18 -6.48
CA SER A 730 21.05 -15.50 -6.03
C SER A 730 21.08 -15.72 -4.51
N TYR A 731 21.48 -14.72 -3.72
CA TYR A 731 21.66 -14.83 -2.26
C TYR A 731 20.72 -13.92 -1.47
N TRP A 732 20.35 -14.35 -0.27
CA TRP A 732 19.73 -13.47 0.73
C TRP A 732 20.79 -12.55 1.35
N ILE A 733 20.48 -11.25 1.42
CA ILE A 733 21.44 -10.23 1.85
C ILE A 733 20.89 -9.51 3.08
N ALA A 734 21.61 -9.58 4.21
CA ALA A 734 21.28 -8.81 5.40
C ALA A 734 21.38 -7.31 5.12
N SER A 735 20.26 -6.60 5.27
CA SER A 735 20.09 -5.17 4.98
C SER A 735 19.80 -4.33 6.23
N SER A 736 19.91 -3.01 6.10
CA SER A 736 19.49 -2.03 7.11
C SER A 736 18.64 -0.93 6.49
N HIS A 737 17.77 -0.32 7.30
CA HIS A 737 16.89 0.80 6.95
C HIS A 737 17.09 1.94 7.96
N ASN A 738 17.10 3.20 7.50
CA ASN A 738 17.48 4.39 8.27
C ASN A 738 18.78 4.21 9.09
N SER A 739 19.80 3.64 8.44
CA SER A 739 21.06 3.11 9.01
C SER A 739 21.94 4.07 9.83
N PHE A 740 21.55 5.35 9.96
CA PHE A 740 22.26 6.40 10.69
C PHE A 740 21.70 6.67 12.10
N LEU A 741 20.53 6.12 12.43
CA LEU A 741 19.86 6.25 13.73
C LEU A 741 20.49 5.32 14.78
N GLU A 742 20.75 5.81 15.99
CA GLU A 742 21.21 4.96 17.10
C GLU A 742 20.07 4.17 17.78
N GLY A 743 18.83 4.32 17.31
CA GLY A 743 17.68 3.57 17.78
C GLY A 743 16.39 3.94 17.06
N ASP A 744 15.54 4.73 17.72
CA ASP A 744 14.21 5.10 17.26
C ASP A 744 14.18 6.15 16.12
N GLN A 745 13.04 6.27 15.43
CA GLN A 745 12.93 7.10 14.21
C GLN A 745 12.51 8.55 14.47
N LEU A 746 12.07 8.93 15.67
CA LEU A 746 11.60 10.30 15.92
C LEU A 746 12.57 11.16 16.73
N THR A 747 13.30 10.55 17.67
CA THR A 747 14.03 11.27 18.73
C THR A 747 15.46 10.80 18.97
N SER A 748 15.87 9.65 18.41
CA SER A 748 17.17 9.05 18.69
C SER A 748 18.36 9.93 18.26
N ALA A 749 19.50 9.66 18.88
CA ALA A 749 20.77 10.20 18.43
C ALA A 749 21.11 9.64 17.03
N VAL A 750 21.91 10.39 16.27
CA VAL A 750 22.36 10.01 14.93
C VAL A 750 23.88 9.90 14.93
N SER A 751 24.42 8.90 14.22
CA SER A 751 25.85 8.67 14.17
C SER A 751 26.30 7.91 12.93
N ALA A 752 27.44 8.32 12.36
CA ALA A 752 28.14 7.54 11.34
C ALA A 752 28.62 6.17 11.89
N ASP A 753 28.82 6.05 13.21
CA ASP A 753 29.19 4.80 13.88
C ASP A 753 28.12 3.71 13.74
N MET A 754 26.88 4.04 13.38
CA MET A 754 25.85 3.02 13.12
C MET A 754 26.16 2.19 11.88
N TYR A 755 26.72 2.79 10.83
CA TYR A 755 27.21 2.06 9.65
C TYR A 755 28.34 1.09 10.03
N ARG A 756 29.25 1.52 10.92
CA ARG A 756 30.28 0.65 11.51
C ARG A 756 29.67 -0.52 12.26
N ARG A 757 28.69 -0.28 13.14
CA ARG A 757 28.02 -1.34 13.92
C ARG A 757 27.31 -2.35 13.03
N LEU A 758 26.57 -1.88 12.02
CA LEU A 758 25.84 -2.71 11.05
C LEU A 758 26.78 -3.61 10.24
N LEU A 759 27.86 -3.03 9.70
CA LEU A 759 28.91 -3.79 9.01
C LEU A 759 29.53 -4.86 9.92
N LEU A 760 29.81 -4.53 11.19
CA LEU A 760 30.34 -5.48 12.17
C LEU A 760 29.36 -6.59 12.57
N SER A 761 28.04 -6.34 12.51
CA SER A 761 27.00 -7.38 12.65
C SER A 761 26.73 -8.20 11.39
N GLY A 762 27.48 -7.97 10.30
CA GLY A 762 27.37 -8.74 9.06
C GLY A 762 26.38 -8.18 8.03
N THR A 763 25.76 -7.02 8.28
CA THR A 763 24.93 -6.33 7.28
C THR A 763 25.75 -6.01 6.03
N ARG A 764 25.28 -6.43 4.85
CA ARG A 764 25.97 -6.23 3.56
C ARG A 764 25.25 -5.26 2.62
N CYS A 765 23.99 -4.89 2.89
CA CYS A 765 23.28 -3.82 2.19
C CYS A 765 22.94 -2.67 3.15
N LEU A 766 23.42 -1.46 2.86
CA LEU A 766 23.29 -0.29 3.74
C LEU A 766 22.47 0.80 3.06
N GLU A 767 21.37 1.22 3.68
CA GLU A 767 20.58 2.37 3.24
C GLU A 767 21.16 3.71 3.72
N ILE A 768 21.19 4.70 2.83
CA ILE A 768 21.71 6.05 3.06
C ILE A 768 20.75 7.08 2.43
N ASP A 769 19.81 7.59 3.22
CA ASP A 769 18.88 8.64 2.76
C ASP A 769 19.57 10.02 2.71
N CYS A 770 19.66 10.63 1.51
CA CYS A 770 20.51 11.78 1.22
C CYS A 770 19.72 13.06 0.86
N TRP A 771 19.84 14.09 1.69
CA TRP A 771 19.13 15.37 1.58
C TRP A 771 20.06 16.58 1.39
N ASP A 772 19.54 17.61 0.70
CA ASP A 772 20.18 18.93 0.61
C ASP A 772 20.29 19.60 2.00
N PRO A 773 21.41 20.25 2.34
CA PRO A 773 21.62 20.83 3.68
C PRO A 773 20.62 21.94 4.04
N THR A 774 20.09 22.64 3.04
CA THR A 774 19.13 23.74 3.20
C THR A 774 17.70 23.28 3.47
N THR A 775 17.34 22.02 3.20
CA THR A 775 15.94 21.53 3.20
C THR A 775 15.24 21.66 4.55
N PHE A 776 16.01 21.70 5.64
CA PHE A 776 15.47 21.78 7.01
C PHE A 776 15.82 23.09 7.74
N GLY A 777 16.43 24.07 7.08
CA GLY A 777 16.71 25.42 7.60
C GLY A 777 17.66 25.56 8.80
N ARG A 778 18.01 24.46 9.49
CA ARG A 778 18.79 24.46 10.75
C ARG A 778 20.29 24.18 10.58
N TRP A 779 20.72 23.66 9.43
CA TRP A 779 22.04 23.04 9.29
C TRP A 779 23.08 23.97 8.64
N CYS A 780 24.05 24.42 9.44
CA CYS A 780 25.15 25.29 8.98
C CYS A 780 26.22 24.51 8.19
N GLY A 781 25.89 24.02 7.00
CA GLY A 781 26.81 23.26 6.14
C GLY A 781 26.52 23.44 4.65
N GLN A 782 27.53 23.24 3.79
CA GLN A 782 27.37 23.35 2.33
C GLN A 782 27.27 21.99 1.60
N GLY A 783 27.46 20.87 2.30
CA GLY A 783 27.47 19.52 1.72
C GLY A 783 26.18 18.72 2.00
N PRO A 784 26.01 17.55 1.37
CA PRO A 784 24.84 16.68 1.58
C PRO A 784 24.76 16.15 3.02
N ARG A 785 23.54 15.89 3.50
CA ARG A 785 23.25 15.39 4.84
C ARG A 785 22.49 14.08 4.78
N VAL A 786 22.76 13.19 5.73
CA VAL A 786 22.03 11.94 5.92
C VAL A 786 21.04 12.12 7.06
N THR A 787 19.77 11.90 6.75
CA THR A 787 18.57 12.12 7.57
C THR A 787 17.38 11.49 6.85
N HIS A 788 16.26 11.22 7.52
CA HIS A 788 14.99 10.92 6.86
C HIS A 788 13.96 12.04 7.08
N ARG A 789 12.71 11.79 6.66
CA ARG A 789 11.58 12.71 6.85
C ARG A 789 10.43 12.01 7.59
N MET A 790 9.51 12.82 8.15
CA MET A 790 8.21 12.37 8.65
C MET A 790 7.08 12.79 7.69
N PRO A 791 5.97 12.03 7.62
CA PRO A 791 4.74 12.46 6.96
C PRO A 791 4.29 13.85 7.45
N GLY A 792 3.71 14.65 6.55
CA GLY A 792 3.31 16.03 6.85
C GLY A 792 4.46 17.05 6.94
N GLY A 793 5.73 16.65 6.83
CA GLY A 793 6.86 17.58 6.77
C GLY A 793 7.26 18.22 8.10
N VAL A 794 6.81 17.65 9.22
CA VAL A 794 7.26 18.02 10.56
C VAL A 794 8.78 17.82 10.67
N SER A 795 9.50 18.79 11.24
CA SER A 795 10.93 18.61 11.57
C SER A 795 11.07 17.50 12.62
N LEU A 796 11.92 16.51 12.33
CA LEU A 796 12.33 15.49 13.28
C LEU A 796 13.07 16.11 14.49
N LEU A 797 13.09 15.39 15.61
CA LEU A 797 13.93 15.71 16.77
C LEU A 797 15.27 14.95 16.72
N CYS A 798 15.36 13.85 15.98
CA CYS A 798 16.65 13.26 15.62
C CYS A 798 17.48 14.21 14.75
N GLY A 799 18.80 14.02 14.75
CA GLY A 799 19.74 14.91 14.07
C GLY A 799 19.90 14.62 12.57
N SER A 800 21.03 15.06 12.02
CA SER A 800 21.53 14.57 10.73
C SER A 800 23.04 14.31 10.80
N VAL A 801 23.55 13.45 9.93
CA VAL A 801 24.99 13.13 9.78
C VAL A 801 25.50 13.77 8.48
N ALA A 802 26.80 14.07 8.34
CA ALA A 802 27.35 14.49 7.05
C ALA A 802 27.54 13.27 6.13
N PHE A 803 27.22 13.40 4.85
CA PHE A 803 27.38 12.27 3.92
C PHE A 803 28.83 11.76 3.84
N GLY A 804 29.82 12.65 3.89
CA GLY A 804 31.24 12.27 3.95
C GLY A 804 31.63 11.49 5.21
N GLU A 805 31.01 11.76 6.37
CA GLU A 805 31.24 11.00 7.62
C GLU A 805 30.70 9.58 7.48
N VAL A 806 29.52 9.41 6.86
CA VAL A 806 28.92 8.10 6.56
C VAL A 806 29.80 7.30 5.58
N VAL A 807 30.22 7.90 4.47
CA VAL A 807 31.08 7.23 3.49
C VAL A 807 32.45 6.88 4.09
N ALA A 808 33.02 7.72 4.96
CA ALA A 808 34.26 7.42 5.67
C ALA A 808 34.12 6.22 6.62
N ALA A 809 33.07 6.19 7.45
CA ALA A 809 32.80 5.07 8.36
C ALA A 809 32.55 3.74 7.60
N ILE A 810 31.93 3.81 6.42
CA ILE A 810 31.78 2.68 5.51
C ILE A 810 33.15 2.27 4.93
N ALA A 811 33.96 3.21 4.44
CA ALA A 811 35.28 2.94 3.87
C ALA A 811 36.23 2.24 4.85
N GLU A 812 36.19 2.63 6.13
CA GLU A 812 37.01 2.02 7.19
C GLU A 812 36.56 0.58 7.52
N HIS A 813 35.26 0.29 7.45
CA HIS A 813 34.70 -0.95 8.03
C HIS A 813 34.06 -1.94 7.06
N ALA A 814 33.87 -1.58 5.78
CA ALA A 814 33.21 -2.39 4.75
C ALA A 814 33.70 -3.86 4.63
N PHE A 815 34.97 -4.10 4.98
CA PHE A 815 35.62 -5.40 4.86
C PHE A 815 36.21 -5.90 6.21
N THR A 816 35.73 -5.40 7.35
CA THR A 816 36.25 -5.82 8.67
C THR A 816 35.68 -7.16 9.14
N SER A 817 34.38 -7.39 8.93
CA SER A 817 33.65 -8.60 9.36
C SER A 817 33.59 -9.71 8.31
N SER A 818 33.66 -9.34 7.03
CA SER A 818 33.51 -10.25 5.89
C SER A 818 34.16 -9.64 4.62
N PRO A 819 34.81 -10.45 3.76
CA PRO A 819 35.52 -10.00 2.56
C PRO A 819 34.62 -9.77 1.33
N LEU A 820 33.32 -10.04 1.45
CA LEU A 820 32.28 -9.88 0.42
C LEU A 820 32.10 -8.40 0.01
N PRO A 821 31.37 -8.09 -1.09
CA PRO A 821 31.00 -6.71 -1.42
C PRO A 821 30.07 -6.06 -0.37
N VAL A 822 29.99 -4.73 -0.37
CA VAL A 822 28.92 -3.94 0.30
C VAL A 822 28.04 -3.31 -0.79
N ILE A 823 26.74 -3.43 -0.65
CA ILE A 823 25.75 -2.71 -1.46
C ILE A 823 25.37 -1.42 -0.72
N LEU A 824 25.42 -0.27 -1.41
CA LEU A 824 24.96 1.01 -0.88
C LEU A 824 23.66 1.39 -1.58
N SER A 825 22.54 1.30 -0.85
CA SER A 825 21.24 1.80 -1.31
C SER A 825 21.16 3.29 -0.96
N ILE A 826 21.21 4.17 -1.96
CA ILE A 826 21.27 5.62 -1.74
C ILE A 826 19.95 6.24 -2.20
N GLU A 827 19.09 6.62 -1.26
CA GLU A 827 17.88 7.39 -1.56
C GLU A 827 18.26 8.86 -1.79
N MET A 828 17.68 9.49 -2.81
CA MET A 828 18.26 10.69 -3.44
C MET A 828 17.31 11.88 -3.51
N HIS A 829 17.12 12.56 -2.37
CA HIS A 829 16.40 13.85 -2.29
C HIS A 829 17.30 15.06 -2.52
N CYS A 830 18.58 14.84 -2.86
CA CYS A 830 19.52 15.90 -3.19
C CYS A 830 19.27 16.54 -4.55
N SER A 831 19.47 17.86 -4.64
CA SER A 831 19.51 18.61 -5.88
C SER A 831 20.70 18.20 -6.76
N ALA A 832 20.61 18.39 -8.08
CA ALA A 832 21.69 18.04 -9.02
C ALA A 832 23.06 18.68 -8.69
N LYS A 833 23.09 19.76 -7.90
CA LYS A 833 24.31 20.39 -7.38
C LYS A 833 24.93 19.60 -6.22
N GLN A 834 24.13 19.02 -5.34
CA GLN A 834 24.59 18.16 -4.24
C GLN A 834 24.80 16.71 -4.68
N GLN A 835 24.02 16.19 -5.64
CA GLN A 835 24.30 14.90 -6.30
C GLN A 835 25.72 14.84 -6.88
N LYS A 836 26.16 15.92 -7.54
CA LYS A 836 27.55 16.07 -8.02
C LYS A 836 28.59 16.08 -6.89
N LYS A 837 28.22 16.45 -5.66
CA LYS A 837 29.09 16.30 -4.48
C LYS A 837 29.06 14.88 -3.94
N ILE A 838 27.90 14.24 -3.84
CA ILE A 838 27.77 12.82 -3.45
C ILE A 838 28.64 11.94 -4.33
N ALA A 839 28.52 12.07 -5.65
CA ALA A 839 29.33 11.32 -6.61
C ALA A 839 30.85 11.58 -6.42
N LYS A 840 31.24 12.83 -6.18
CA LYS A 840 32.64 13.18 -5.89
C LYS A 840 33.13 12.60 -4.56
N GLU A 841 32.31 12.62 -3.52
CA GLU A 841 32.66 12.11 -2.19
C GLU A 841 32.81 10.59 -2.20
N LEU A 842 31.92 9.87 -2.89
CA LEU A 842 32.03 8.43 -3.11
C LEU A 842 33.31 8.08 -3.87
N VAL A 843 33.59 8.75 -4.99
CA VAL A 843 34.80 8.51 -5.80
C VAL A 843 36.08 8.85 -5.02
N ASN A 844 36.09 9.96 -4.27
CA ASN A 844 37.25 10.39 -3.49
C ASN A 844 37.55 9.47 -2.30
N THR A 845 36.52 9.05 -1.57
CA THR A 845 36.67 8.37 -0.26
C THR A 845 36.74 6.85 -0.41
N LEU A 846 35.99 6.27 -1.35
CA LEU A 846 36.03 4.82 -1.63
C LEU A 846 37.13 4.46 -2.64
N GLY A 847 37.45 5.35 -3.59
CA GLY A 847 38.56 5.17 -4.54
C GLY A 847 38.45 3.89 -5.37
N ASP A 848 39.34 2.94 -5.09
CA ASP A 848 39.40 1.60 -5.72
C ASP A 848 38.51 0.56 -5.05
N LEU A 849 37.93 0.85 -3.87
CA LEU A 849 36.89 0.04 -3.23
C LEU A 849 35.53 0.18 -3.94
N LEU A 850 35.33 1.28 -4.69
CA LEU A 850 34.12 1.53 -5.45
C LEU A 850 34.15 0.77 -6.79
N SER A 851 33.36 -0.30 -6.88
CA SER A 851 33.16 -1.01 -8.14
C SER A 851 32.61 -0.08 -9.22
N ARG A 852 33.20 -0.18 -10.42
CA ARG A 852 32.75 0.53 -11.64
C ARG A 852 32.33 -0.47 -12.74
N SER A 853 32.00 -1.70 -12.33
CA SER A 853 31.56 -2.77 -13.24
C SER A 853 30.04 -2.75 -13.40
N GLU A 854 29.58 -2.56 -14.63
CA GLU A 854 28.16 -2.68 -15.02
C GLU A 854 27.63 -4.13 -14.90
N HIS A 855 28.51 -5.11 -14.64
CA HIS A 855 28.17 -6.53 -14.52
C HIS A 855 28.27 -7.05 -13.07
N ALA A 856 28.37 -6.15 -12.06
CA ALA A 856 28.53 -6.55 -10.67
C ALA A 856 27.41 -7.47 -10.15
N ALA A 857 26.15 -7.24 -10.57
CA ALA A 857 25.01 -8.07 -10.17
C ALA A 857 25.04 -9.49 -10.77
N SER A 858 25.56 -9.64 -11.99
CA SER A 858 25.65 -10.90 -12.73
C SER A 858 27.00 -11.63 -12.57
N THR A 859 27.92 -11.08 -11.78
CA THR A 859 29.21 -11.71 -11.46
C THR A 859 29.03 -12.67 -10.27
N PRO A 860 29.62 -13.89 -10.29
CA PRO A 860 29.63 -14.80 -9.14
C PRO A 860 30.14 -14.14 -7.86
N LEU A 861 29.53 -14.47 -6.71
CA LEU A 861 29.89 -13.86 -5.43
C LEU A 861 31.36 -14.05 -5.05
N ARG A 862 31.92 -15.24 -5.33
CA ARG A 862 33.35 -15.54 -5.14
C ARG A 862 34.29 -14.66 -5.97
N ASP A 863 33.82 -14.16 -7.11
CA ASP A 863 34.58 -13.39 -8.09
C ASP A 863 34.40 -11.86 -7.85
N LEU A 864 33.51 -11.48 -6.93
CA LEU A 864 33.32 -10.11 -6.38
C LEU A 864 34.16 -9.82 -5.13
N HIS A 865 34.97 -10.77 -4.65
CA HIS A 865 35.89 -10.53 -3.55
C HIS A 865 36.87 -9.39 -3.85
N ARG A 866 37.26 -8.67 -2.78
CA ARG A 866 38.26 -7.59 -2.84
C ARG A 866 39.51 -8.05 -3.60
N LYS A 867 39.87 -7.35 -4.68
CA LYS A 867 41.22 -7.43 -5.28
C LYS A 867 42.25 -6.98 -4.23
N ALA A 868 42.80 -7.95 -3.49
CA ALA A 868 43.93 -7.71 -2.63
C ALA A 868 45.12 -7.27 -3.51
N SER A 869 45.59 -6.04 -3.28
CA SER A 869 46.80 -5.54 -3.90
C SER A 869 47.98 -6.39 -3.43
N ARG A 870 48.52 -7.22 -4.33
CA ARG A 870 49.85 -7.83 -4.11
C ARG A 870 50.88 -6.70 -4.06
N CYS A 871 51.33 -6.38 -2.86
CA CYS A 871 52.71 -5.96 -2.66
C CYS A 871 53.53 -7.25 -2.62
N GLY A 872 54.45 -7.41 -3.58
CA GLY A 872 55.08 -8.68 -3.94
C GLY A 872 55.20 -8.75 -5.45
#